data_AF-A0A364NNE6-F1
#
_entry.id   AF-A0A364NNE6-F1
#
_cell.length_a   1.000
_cell.length_b   1.000
_cell.length_c   1.000
_cell.angle_alpha   90.00
_cell.angle_beta   90.00
_cell.angle_gamma   90.00
#
_symmetry.space_group_name_H-M   'P 1'
#
loop_
_entity.id
_entity.type
_entity.pdbx_description
1 polymer ?
#
loop_
_entity_poly.entity_id
_entity_poly.type
_entity_poly.pdbx_seq_one_letter_code
_entity_poly.pdbx_strand_id
1 'polypeptide(L)'
;MLTRTRSPDVASICKPRPIWCHPRDTIHHAIRLMSLYKIGCVLVCEHRRPVGVLTRRDAMRFGAEGYDGETTVDKVMTHPVTTVDADASVDELGILMMSSRIRHVAVVDAEHQLVGVVSESDIVNSHGLEHDLFLRSLYEVCNLDPLRIPSDCSIKLAIERIRTAGHTAALIDLSEGFAILTETDVIKLLAEETIDLSQPVSSIALNPLQSVPGSLSLYNARRHFRNQGFRHLGVTDEHGQLVGLASYSDILRNVEVDYIYRLRELLNDRSHSLNQTRHYLRIIEKVINSSLEGILICDAQGKIQSVNPAFTQITGYDEWEVIGCNPSVLSSGRHDKRFYELMWREIKEVGHWQGEIWNRNKSGDVYPEWLSITAIENDNGEIMQYAAIFHDLTEVKRSEARINKMVYFDEVTLLPNRRLLRDRLDNALNYSNETGTKITLVNLDLDWFKVVNDRFGQVQGDQVLREIANRINQQLADEDTVARPGGDEFSLIISSIQDTNELAVYLQRLQKIISAPVLINSTEIRITCSMGVVVYPDDASDAESLMSRADSALLQAKEQGRNTVHYYSLTLNQSSMSRLKLASLLQNALEKNELTLYYQPKVCLKTGNVEGVESLIRWFNPELGQVSPSDFIPLAEDIGLIDSIGSWVLETSVKQSKAWQDQQLNLNIAVNVSARQFQRGEVAAKVMGLLDQYQLSPDHLSIELTETSFMHNAEKTLSAIKQLSLIGVKVAIDDFGTGYSSLNYVRTMPLSQLKVDLSFIKNIVESVRDRKLVQAIIDMAHALDIEVIAEGVETCEQLKLLLEMGCDQAQGYLFCQPIPAGEFEIWLQDVSQTHISLISHCQLDGSN
;
A
#
# COMPACT_ATOMS: atom_id res chain seq x y z
N MET A 1 41.05 10.37 -38.25
CA MET A 1 42.52 10.23 -38.05
C MET A 1 43.23 11.13 -39.05
N LEU A 2 43.60 12.34 -38.64
CA LEU A 2 44.64 13.14 -39.28
C LEU A 2 45.77 13.16 -38.25
N THR A 3 46.88 12.52 -38.56
CA THR A 3 48.10 12.56 -37.74
C THR A 3 48.52 14.01 -37.55
N ARG A 4 48.42 14.52 -36.32
CA ARG A 4 48.99 15.82 -35.92
C ARG A 4 50.49 15.78 -36.19
N THR A 5 50.93 16.34 -37.31
CA THR A 5 52.32 16.76 -37.49
C THR A 5 52.64 17.75 -36.37
N ARG A 6 53.70 17.49 -35.60
CA ARG A 6 54.22 18.41 -34.58
C ARG A 6 54.31 19.81 -35.19
N SER A 7 53.78 20.83 -34.51
CA SER A 7 53.97 22.23 -34.92
C SER A 7 55.48 22.46 -35.11
N PRO A 8 55.90 23.13 -36.19
CA PRO A 8 57.32 23.43 -36.37
C PRO A 8 57.83 24.26 -35.20
N ASP A 9 59.08 24.02 -34.80
CA ASP A 9 59.76 24.83 -33.79
C ASP A 9 60.22 26.14 -34.42
N VAL A 10 60.32 27.21 -33.63
CA VAL A 10 60.75 28.55 -34.08
C VAL A 10 62.10 28.50 -34.82
N ALA A 11 63.03 27.64 -34.39
CA ALA A 11 64.31 27.41 -35.05
C ALA A 11 64.18 27.03 -36.54
N SER A 12 63.09 26.36 -36.93
CA SER A 12 62.90 25.86 -38.31
C SER A 12 62.47 26.96 -39.30
N ILE A 13 61.92 28.08 -38.80
CA ILE A 13 61.44 29.21 -39.63
C ILE A 13 62.28 30.47 -39.44
N CYS A 14 63.18 30.46 -38.46
CA CYS A 14 64.07 31.56 -38.13
C CYS A 14 65.11 31.79 -39.23
N LYS A 15 65.39 33.06 -39.57
CA LYS A 15 66.47 33.41 -40.50
C LYS A 15 67.83 33.33 -39.79
N PRO A 16 68.72 32.39 -40.16
CA PRO A 16 70.04 32.30 -39.54
C PRO A 16 70.92 33.46 -40.01
N ARG A 17 71.70 34.06 -39.09
CA ARG A 17 72.56 35.25 -39.30
C ARG A 17 71.78 36.57 -39.43
N PRO A 18 71.14 37.05 -38.35
CA PRO A 18 70.45 38.33 -38.37
C PRO A 18 71.46 39.47 -38.54
N ILE A 19 71.08 40.51 -39.28
CA ILE A 19 71.85 41.74 -39.37
C ILE A 19 71.59 42.57 -38.12
N TRP A 20 72.67 42.95 -37.44
CA TRP A 20 72.62 43.76 -36.22
C TRP A 20 73.65 44.89 -36.27
N CYS A 21 73.43 45.91 -35.46
CA CYS A 21 74.34 47.05 -35.28
C CYS A 21 74.61 47.30 -33.79
N HIS A 22 75.65 48.06 -33.49
CA HIS A 22 75.99 48.47 -32.13
C HIS A 22 75.08 49.65 -31.70
N PRO A 23 74.67 49.76 -30.43
CA PRO A 23 73.78 50.85 -29.97
C PRO A 23 74.30 52.27 -30.29
N ARG A 24 75.63 52.42 -30.39
CA ARG A 24 76.30 53.70 -30.71
C ARG A 24 76.47 53.97 -32.21
N ASP A 25 76.05 53.06 -33.08
CA ASP A 25 76.05 53.33 -34.52
C ASP A 25 75.00 54.40 -34.87
N THR A 26 75.17 55.10 -35.98
CA THR A 26 74.22 56.14 -36.40
C THR A 26 72.94 55.53 -36.98
N ILE A 27 71.81 56.23 -36.84
CA ILE A 27 70.53 55.80 -37.46
C ILE A 27 70.69 55.64 -38.97
N HIS A 28 71.41 56.56 -39.62
CA HIS A 28 71.65 56.51 -41.05
C HIS A 28 72.39 55.23 -41.45
N HIS A 29 73.37 54.78 -40.65
CA HIS A 29 74.04 53.49 -40.85
C HIS A 29 73.03 52.32 -40.79
N ALA A 30 72.16 52.30 -39.78
CA ALA A 30 71.14 51.25 -39.65
C ALA A 30 70.12 51.26 -40.80
N ILE A 31 69.73 52.44 -41.31
CA ILE A 31 68.83 52.57 -42.46
C ILE A 31 69.50 52.08 -43.75
N ARG A 32 70.80 52.38 -43.94
CA ARG A 32 71.57 51.81 -45.05
C ARG A 32 71.66 50.29 -44.95
N LEU A 33 71.85 49.72 -43.76
CA LEU A 33 71.81 48.27 -43.56
C LEU A 33 70.43 47.69 -43.93
N MET A 34 69.33 48.34 -43.52
CA MET A 34 67.98 47.92 -43.90
C MET A 34 67.77 47.89 -45.42
N SER A 35 68.24 48.94 -46.10
CA SER A 35 68.13 49.08 -47.56
C SER A 35 69.02 48.05 -48.30
N LEU A 36 70.30 47.96 -47.92
CA LEU A 36 71.30 47.08 -48.56
C LEU A 36 70.90 45.60 -48.47
N TYR A 37 70.50 45.15 -47.27
CA TYR A 37 70.13 43.76 -47.03
C TYR A 37 68.64 43.47 -47.26
N LYS A 38 67.83 44.48 -47.64
CA LYS A 38 66.38 44.37 -47.88
C LYS A 38 65.61 43.77 -46.68
N ILE A 39 66.01 44.12 -45.47
CA ILE A 39 65.45 43.60 -44.20
C ILE A 39 64.39 44.54 -43.62
N GLY A 40 63.53 44.01 -42.75
CA GLY A 40 62.43 44.75 -42.12
C GLY A 40 62.78 45.40 -40.78
N CYS A 41 63.87 44.96 -40.18
CA CYS A 41 64.42 45.51 -38.96
C CYS A 41 65.92 45.25 -38.89
N VAL A 42 66.63 46.03 -38.09
CA VAL A 42 68.01 45.78 -37.67
C VAL A 42 67.96 45.55 -36.17
N LEU A 43 68.53 44.44 -35.71
CA LEU A 43 68.65 44.19 -34.28
C LEU A 43 69.79 45.03 -33.71
N VAL A 44 69.63 45.51 -32.49
CA VAL A 44 70.64 46.29 -31.78
C VAL A 44 71.21 45.40 -30.70
N CYS A 45 72.51 45.16 -30.73
CA CYS A 45 73.15 44.17 -29.85
C CYS A 45 74.36 44.73 -29.13
N GLU A 46 74.48 44.40 -27.84
CA GLU A 46 75.72 44.52 -27.08
C GLU A 46 76.28 43.13 -26.84
N HIS A 47 77.52 42.87 -27.25
CA HIS A 47 78.18 41.57 -27.03
C HIS A 47 77.32 40.37 -27.49
N ARG A 48 76.65 40.49 -28.65
CA ARG A 48 75.69 39.52 -29.24
C ARG A 48 74.39 39.26 -28.48
N ARG A 49 74.13 39.99 -27.38
CA ARG A 49 72.82 39.99 -26.73
C ARG A 49 71.92 41.03 -27.37
N PRO A 50 70.70 40.66 -27.81
CA PRO A 50 69.78 41.62 -28.40
C PRO A 50 69.27 42.55 -27.29
N VAL A 51 69.62 43.84 -27.38
CA VAL A 51 69.14 44.86 -26.45
C VAL A 51 67.95 45.60 -27.04
N GLY A 52 67.94 45.90 -28.34
CA GLY A 52 66.82 46.62 -28.98
C GLY A 52 66.57 46.18 -30.41
N VAL A 53 65.55 46.75 -31.01
CA VAL A 53 65.25 46.57 -32.44
C VAL A 53 64.89 47.91 -33.08
N LEU A 54 65.51 48.21 -34.20
CA LEU A 54 65.12 49.32 -35.06
C LEU A 54 64.28 48.76 -36.21
N THR A 55 63.02 49.16 -36.31
CA THR A 55 62.12 48.73 -37.39
C THR A 55 62.03 49.79 -38.49
N ARG A 56 61.48 49.44 -39.67
CA ARG A 56 61.19 50.43 -40.72
C ARG A 56 60.33 51.60 -40.22
N ARG A 57 59.40 51.32 -39.31
CA ARG A 57 58.51 52.35 -38.76
C ARG A 57 59.27 53.36 -37.91
N ASP A 58 60.24 52.88 -37.13
CA ASP A 58 61.13 53.73 -36.33
C ASP A 58 61.99 54.58 -37.27
N ALA A 59 62.61 53.96 -38.29
CA ALA A 59 63.39 54.66 -39.30
C ALA A 59 62.58 55.73 -40.07
N MET A 60 61.32 55.45 -40.44
CA MET A 60 60.44 56.42 -41.10
C MET A 60 60.07 57.61 -40.20
N ARG A 61 59.95 57.40 -38.89
CA ARG A 61 59.67 58.48 -37.92
C ARG A 61 60.81 59.50 -37.92
N PHE A 62 62.04 59.02 -37.75
CA PHE A 62 63.21 59.91 -37.63
C PHE A 62 63.71 60.42 -38.98
N GLY A 63 63.54 59.64 -40.06
CA GLY A 63 63.95 60.06 -41.41
C GLY A 63 63.11 61.21 -41.99
N ALA A 64 61.84 61.36 -41.62
CA ALA A 64 60.98 62.45 -42.08
C ALA A 64 61.26 63.79 -41.36
N GLU A 65 61.84 63.75 -40.16
CA GLU A 65 62.17 64.91 -39.34
C GLU A 65 63.49 65.59 -39.79
N GLY A 66 64.30 64.90 -40.61
CA GLY A 66 65.59 65.36 -41.11
C GLY A 66 66.74 64.85 -40.23
N TYR A 67 67.76 64.24 -40.84
CA TYR A 67 68.90 63.70 -40.09
C TYR A 67 69.87 64.82 -39.66
N ASP A 68 70.23 64.87 -38.38
CA ASP A 68 71.35 65.69 -37.89
C ASP A 68 72.73 65.02 -38.11
N GLY A 69 72.74 63.76 -38.60
CA GLY A 69 73.94 62.96 -38.86
C GLY A 69 74.61 62.37 -37.61
N GLU A 70 74.22 62.80 -36.40
CA GLU A 70 74.85 62.42 -35.12
C GLU A 70 73.95 61.55 -34.23
N THR A 71 72.65 61.43 -34.54
CA THR A 71 71.75 60.60 -33.72
C THR A 71 72.13 59.11 -33.80
N THR A 72 72.35 58.51 -32.63
CA THR A 72 72.70 57.11 -32.42
C THR A 72 71.46 56.21 -32.31
N VAL A 73 71.61 54.93 -32.65
CA VAL A 73 70.51 53.96 -32.70
C VAL A 73 69.88 53.70 -31.33
N ASP A 74 70.64 53.73 -30.24
CA ASP A 74 70.16 53.55 -28.86
C ASP A 74 69.07 54.55 -28.45
N LYS A 75 69.11 55.78 -28.98
CA LYS A 75 68.12 56.82 -28.70
C LYS A 75 66.78 56.60 -29.38
N VAL A 76 66.73 55.73 -30.40
CA VAL A 76 65.55 55.59 -31.30
C VAL A 76 65.04 54.17 -31.45
N MET A 77 65.81 53.18 -31.00
CA MET A 77 65.40 51.77 -31.04
C MET A 77 64.21 51.51 -30.12
N THR A 78 63.42 50.50 -30.47
CA THR A 78 62.45 49.93 -29.53
C THR A 78 63.20 49.07 -28.52
N HIS A 79 63.04 49.37 -27.22
CA HIS A 79 63.65 48.67 -26.09
C HIS A 79 62.65 48.51 -24.93
N PRO A 80 62.61 47.35 -24.24
CA PRO A 80 63.37 46.13 -24.51
C PRO A 80 62.88 45.40 -25.77
N VAL A 81 63.78 44.70 -26.46
CA VAL A 81 63.41 43.84 -27.61
C VAL A 81 62.69 42.58 -27.13
N THR A 82 61.58 42.24 -27.78
CA THR A 82 60.88 40.97 -27.51
C THR A 82 61.71 39.81 -28.05
N THR A 83 62.00 38.85 -27.16
CA THR A 83 62.75 37.63 -27.48
C THR A 83 61.90 36.38 -27.33
N VAL A 84 62.24 35.32 -28.06
CA VAL A 84 61.66 33.99 -27.93
C VAL A 84 62.77 32.93 -28.01
N ASP A 85 62.61 31.83 -27.29
CA ASP A 85 63.54 30.69 -27.37
C ASP A 85 63.42 29.95 -28.70
N ALA A 86 64.53 29.38 -29.17
CA ALA A 86 64.60 28.69 -30.45
C ALA A 86 63.74 27.41 -30.52
N ASP A 87 63.45 26.78 -29.39
CA ASP A 87 62.61 25.57 -29.24
C ASP A 87 61.13 25.88 -28.98
N ALA A 88 60.75 27.15 -28.88
CA ALA A 88 59.36 27.56 -28.75
C ALA A 88 58.53 27.13 -29.96
N SER A 89 57.21 26.99 -29.78
CA SER A 89 56.33 26.66 -30.88
C SER A 89 56.05 27.87 -31.78
N VAL A 90 55.94 27.64 -33.09
CA VAL A 90 55.55 28.70 -34.06
C VAL A 90 54.15 29.26 -33.76
N ASP A 91 53.26 28.45 -33.17
CA ASP A 91 51.91 28.86 -32.79
C ASP A 91 51.92 29.88 -31.64
N GLU A 92 52.71 29.63 -30.57
CA GLU A 92 52.90 30.58 -29.47
C GLU A 92 53.57 31.87 -29.94
N LEU A 93 54.55 31.76 -30.85
CA LEU A 93 55.18 32.92 -31.46
C LEU A 93 54.17 33.77 -32.25
N GLY A 94 53.24 33.13 -32.97
CA GLY A 94 52.15 33.80 -33.66
C GLY A 94 51.28 34.64 -32.71
N ILE A 95 50.83 34.04 -31.60
CA ILE A 95 50.01 34.71 -30.57
C ILE A 95 50.79 35.87 -29.94
N LEU A 96 52.07 35.67 -29.62
CA LEU A 96 52.92 36.72 -29.04
C LEU A 96 53.03 37.94 -29.97
N MET A 97 53.25 37.69 -31.27
CA MET A 97 53.38 38.76 -32.27
C MET A 97 52.07 39.54 -32.46
N MET A 98 50.93 38.84 -32.48
CA MET A 98 49.60 39.44 -32.61
C MET A 98 49.21 40.27 -31.38
N SER A 99 49.29 39.66 -30.19
CA SER A 99 48.93 40.31 -28.92
C SER A 99 49.80 41.52 -28.62
N SER A 100 51.09 41.46 -28.93
CA SER A 100 52.04 42.56 -28.73
C SER A 100 52.08 43.56 -29.89
N ARG A 101 51.35 43.29 -30.99
CA ARG A 101 51.34 44.09 -32.24
C ARG A 101 52.75 44.35 -32.80
N ILE A 102 53.63 43.36 -32.71
CA ILE A 102 55.01 43.41 -33.17
C ILE A 102 55.20 42.58 -34.44
N ARG A 103 56.03 43.06 -35.36
CA ARG A 103 56.24 42.45 -36.68
C ARG A 103 57.51 41.60 -36.80
N HIS A 104 58.40 41.72 -35.82
CA HIS A 104 59.67 41.01 -35.75
C HIS A 104 59.96 40.63 -34.30
N VAL A 105 60.47 39.43 -34.08
CA VAL A 105 60.88 38.91 -32.76
C VAL A 105 62.29 38.37 -32.86
N ALA A 106 63.13 38.70 -31.89
CA ALA A 106 64.49 38.18 -31.79
C ALA A 106 64.46 36.75 -31.24
N VAL A 107 65.16 35.83 -31.89
CA VAL A 107 65.27 34.44 -31.43
C VAL A 107 66.58 34.28 -30.69
N VAL A 108 66.52 33.74 -29.47
CA VAL A 108 67.69 33.55 -28.61
C VAL A 108 67.93 32.07 -28.28
N ASP A 109 69.17 31.75 -27.90
CA ASP A 109 69.52 30.46 -27.30
C ASP A 109 69.33 30.49 -25.77
N ALA A 110 69.60 29.36 -25.13
CA ALA A 110 69.50 29.21 -23.67
C ALA A 110 70.38 30.22 -22.91
N GLU A 111 71.51 30.66 -23.49
CA GLU A 111 72.41 31.68 -22.96
C GLU A 111 71.99 33.13 -23.28
N HIS A 112 70.81 33.32 -23.86
CA HIS A 112 70.20 34.60 -24.28
C HIS A 112 71.02 35.33 -25.36
N GLN A 113 71.80 34.59 -26.15
CA GLN A 113 72.54 35.14 -27.29
C GLN A 113 71.65 35.13 -28.53
N LEU A 114 71.84 36.12 -29.39
CA LEU A 114 71.07 36.25 -30.61
C LEU A 114 71.38 35.12 -31.61
N VAL A 115 70.38 34.30 -31.90
CA VAL A 115 70.44 33.19 -32.89
C VAL A 115 69.85 33.62 -34.22
N GLY A 116 68.77 34.40 -34.20
CA GLY A 116 68.13 34.89 -35.42
C GLY A 116 66.95 35.83 -35.19
N VAL A 117 66.17 36.05 -36.24
CA VAL A 117 64.97 36.90 -36.20
C VAL A 117 63.86 36.24 -37.01
N VAL A 118 62.64 36.30 -36.49
CA VAL A 118 61.43 35.84 -37.16
C VAL A 118 60.54 37.04 -37.45
N SER A 119 59.98 37.08 -38.65
CA SER A 119 58.97 38.07 -39.07
C SER A 119 57.61 37.43 -39.30
N GLU A 120 56.55 38.24 -39.36
CA GLU A 120 55.20 37.79 -39.72
C GLU A 120 55.18 36.98 -41.03
N SER A 121 55.97 37.41 -42.02
CA SER A 121 56.08 36.68 -43.30
C SER A 121 56.70 35.29 -43.14
N ASP A 122 57.57 35.09 -42.15
CA ASP A 122 58.18 33.78 -41.89
C ASP A 122 57.16 32.82 -41.23
N ILE A 123 56.25 33.34 -40.40
CA ILE A 123 55.15 32.56 -39.81
C ILE A 123 54.12 32.14 -40.87
N VAL A 124 53.66 33.07 -41.73
CA VAL A 124 52.67 32.74 -42.79
C VAL A 124 53.23 31.73 -43.79
N ASN A 125 54.53 31.78 -44.05
CA ASN A 125 55.21 30.87 -44.97
C ASN A 125 55.62 29.55 -44.31
N SER A 126 55.44 29.38 -42.99
CA SER A 126 55.75 28.14 -42.28
C SER A 126 54.74 27.02 -42.57
N HIS A 127 55.14 25.78 -42.28
CA HIS A 127 54.26 24.61 -42.37
C HIS A 127 53.35 24.54 -41.12
N GLY A 128 52.06 24.78 -41.26
CA GLY A 128 51.10 24.65 -40.15
C GLY A 128 49.75 25.29 -40.39
N LEU A 129 49.72 26.41 -41.13
CA LEU A 129 48.49 27.18 -41.42
C LEU A 129 47.78 26.72 -42.71
N GLU A 130 48.20 25.58 -43.30
CA GLU A 130 47.76 25.19 -44.65
C GLU A 130 46.25 24.98 -44.73
N HIS A 131 45.65 24.31 -43.74
CA HIS A 131 44.22 24.00 -43.74
C HIS A 131 43.33 25.26 -43.72
N ASP A 132 43.68 26.25 -42.88
CA ASP A 132 42.88 27.48 -42.75
C ASP A 132 43.09 28.44 -43.95
N LEU A 133 44.25 28.38 -44.62
CA LEU A 133 44.52 29.15 -45.83
C LEU A 133 43.75 28.64 -47.06
N PHE A 134 43.29 27.38 -47.08
CA PHE A 134 42.56 26.81 -48.23
C PHE A 134 41.10 27.24 -48.30
N LEU A 135 40.45 27.52 -47.16
CA LEU A 135 39.00 27.66 -47.07
C LEU A 135 38.47 29.09 -47.19
N ARG A 136 39.36 30.10 -47.14
CA ARG A 136 38.97 31.52 -47.14
C ARG A 136 39.46 32.27 -48.37
N SER A 137 38.70 33.28 -48.74
CA SER A 137 39.03 34.20 -49.85
C SER A 137 39.71 35.48 -49.37
N LEU A 138 40.33 36.24 -50.28
CA LEU A 138 40.95 37.52 -49.97
C LEU A 138 39.94 38.59 -49.49
N TYR A 139 38.67 38.52 -49.90
CA TYR A 139 37.62 39.42 -49.43
C TYR A 139 37.46 39.42 -47.91
N GLU A 140 37.62 38.26 -47.28
CA GLU A 140 37.39 38.08 -45.84
C GLU A 140 38.51 38.66 -44.98
N VAL A 141 39.63 39.05 -45.60
CA VAL A 141 40.87 39.38 -44.90
C VAL A 141 41.45 40.73 -45.32
N CYS A 142 41.24 41.17 -46.55
CA CYS A 142 41.83 42.41 -47.06
C CYS A 142 41.35 43.67 -46.31
N ASN A 143 42.19 44.70 -46.28
CA ASN A 143 41.76 46.03 -45.85
C ASN A 143 40.96 46.69 -46.98
N LEU A 144 39.66 46.87 -46.75
CA LEU A 144 38.72 47.48 -47.70
C LEU A 144 38.83 49.01 -47.80
N ASP A 145 39.57 49.65 -46.87
CA ASP A 145 39.85 51.09 -46.91
C ASP A 145 41.37 51.33 -46.91
N PRO A 146 42.06 51.04 -48.03
CA PRO A 146 43.50 51.25 -48.13
C PRO A 146 43.82 52.76 -48.17
N LEU A 147 44.84 53.19 -47.43
CA LEU A 147 45.30 54.57 -47.43
C LEU A 147 45.66 55.02 -48.85
N ARG A 148 44.94 56.04 -49.35
CA ARG A 148 45.18 56.66 -50.66
C ARG A 148 45.88 58.01 -50.50
N ILE A 149 46.88 58.25 -51.35
CA ILE A 149 47.69 59.46 -51.33
C ILE A 149 47.73 60.03 -52.76
N PRO A 150 47.34 61.30 -52.95
CA PRO A 150 47.48 61.99 -54.24
C PRO A 150 48.94 62.03 -54.73
N SER A 151 49.18 61.92 -56.04
CA SER A 151 50.53 61.90 -56.63
C SER A 151 51.30 63.23 -56.55
N ASP A 152 50.62 64.33 -56.25
CA ASP A 152 51.20 65.66 -56.00
C ASP A 152 51.58 65.90 -54.52
N CYS A 153 51.21 64.97 -53.62
CA CYS A 153 51.58 65.02 -52.21
C CYS A 153 53.11 64.93 -52.05
N SER A 154 53.69 65.71 -51.13
CA SER A 154 55.14 65.62 -50.85
C SER A 154 55.53 64.25 -50.28
N ILE A 155 56.74 63.77 -50.60
CA ILE A 155 57.28 62.51 -50.07
C ILE A 155 57.24 62.51 -48.54
N LYS A 156 57.63 63.63 -47.90
CA LYS A 156 57.58 63.78 -46.44
C LYS A 156 56.18 63.55 -45.87
N LEU A 157 55.16 64.19 -46.44
CA LEU A 157 53.78 64.05 -45.98
C LEU A 157 53.23 62.63 -46.25
N ALA A 158 53.65 61.99 -47.34
CA ALA A 158 53.28 60.62 -47.65
C ALA A 158 53.84 59.63 -46.62
N ILE A 159 55.11 59.77 -46.24
CA ILE A 159 55.77 58.99 -45.17
C ILE A 159 55.02 59.16 -43.85
N GLU A 160 54.68 60.40 -43.50
CA GLU A 160 53.94 60.71 -42.26
C GLU A 160 52.55 60.10 -42.23
N ARG A 161 51.81 60.14 -43.35
CA ARG A 161 50.47 59.53 -43.47
C ARG A 161 50.53 58.02 -43.34
N ILE A 162 51.46 57.35 -44.02
CA ILE A 162 51.66 55.89 -43.90
C ILE A 162 51.95 55.51 -42.44
N ARG A 163 52.88 56.23 -41.79
CA ARG A 163 53.28 55.97 -40.40
C ARG A 163 52.13 56.18 -39.40
N THR A 164 51.37 57.26 -39.55
CA THR A 164 50.31 57.66 -38.63
C THR A 164 49.10 56.74 -38.74
N ALA A 165 48.73 56.33 -39.96
CA ALA A 165 47.68 55.36 -40.19
C ALA A 165 48.08 53.93 -39.77
N GLY A 166 49.37 53.67 -39.55
CA GLY A 166 49.88 52.36 -39.14
C GLY A 166 49.80 51.31 -40.24
N HIS A 167 49.70 51.74 -41.51
CA HIS A 167 49.71 50.86 -42.67
C HIS A 167 51.14 50.58 -43.14
N THR A 168 51.32 49.46 -43.81
CA THR A 168 52.62 49.00 -44.33
C THR A 168 52.86 49.41 -45.79
N ALA A 169 51.85 50.00 -46.43
CA ALA A 169 51.89 50.60 -47.75
C ALA A 169 50.73 51.59 -47.93
N ALA A 170 50.83 52.47 -48.94
CA ALA A 170 49.75 53.32 -49.42
C ALA A 170 49.59 53.19 -50.94
N LEU A 171 48.38 53.42 -51.41
CA LEU A 171 48.06 53.56 -52.84
C LEU A 171 48.32 55.00 -53.28
N ILE A 172 49.00 55.14 -54.41
CA ILE A 172 49.26 56.44 -55.04
C ILE A 172 48.35 56.57 -56.26
N ASP A 173 47.52 57.62 -56.25
CA ASP A 173 46.58 57.91 -57.32
C ASP A 173 47.34 58.54 -58.51
N LEU A 174 47.43 57.80 -59.62
CA LEU A 174 48.04 58.25 -60.87
C LEU A 174 46.96 58.69 -61.87
N SER A 175 47.37 59.38 -62.94
CA SER A 175 46.46 59.78 -64.02
C SER A 175 45.79 58.58 -64.72
N GLU A 176 46.47 57.42 -64.75
CA GLU A 176 45.93 56.13 -65.17
C GLU A 176 46.34 55.03 -64.18
N GLY A 177 45.39 54.53 -63.40
CA GLY A 177 45.60 53.43 -62.46
C GLY A 177 46.20 53.82 -61.10
N PHE A 178 46.71 52.82 -60.37
CA PHE A 178 47.26 52.97 -59.02
C PHE A 178 48.69 52.42 -58.96
N ALA A 179 49.58 53.19 -58.33
CA ALA A 179 50.88 52.69 -57.89
C ALA A 179 50.86 52.40 -56.38
N ILE A 180 51.86 51.69 -55.88
CA ILE A 180 52.01 51.40 -54.45
C ILE A 180 53.31 51.98 -53.93
N LEU A 181 53.23 52.67 -52.79
CA LEU A 181 54.38 53.12 -52.00
C LEU A 181 54.45 52.28 -50.72
N THR A 182 55.45 51.40 -50.62
CA THR A 182 55.64 50.53 -49.45
C THR A 182 56.66 51.11 -48.47
N GLU A 183 56.65 50.64 -47.22
CA GLU A 183 57.74 50.97 -46.27
C GLU A 183 59.13 50.62 -46.83
N THR A 184 59.26 49.61 -47.69
CA THR A 184 60.56 49.23 -48.27
C THR A 184 61.06 50.29 -49.25
N ASP A 185 60.15 50.84 -50.05
CA ASP A 185 60.47 51.92 -50.98
C ASP A 185 60.88 53.18 -50.21
N VAL A 186 60.15 53.52 -49.14
CA VAL A 186 60.49 54.65 -48.26
C VAL A 186 61.87 54.50 -47.64
N ILE A 187 62.22 53.32 -47.13
CA ILE A 187 63.55 53.07 -46.54
C ILE A 187 64.67 53.19 -47.58
N LYS A 188 64.41 52.77 -48.82
CA LYS A 188 65.36 52.96 -49.93
C LYS A 188 65.61 54.44 -50.20
N LEU A 189 64.54 55.25 -50.26
CA LEU A 189 64.62 56.70 -50.44
C LEU A 189 65.40 57.36 -49.30
N LEU A 190 65.08 57.00 -48.05
CA LEU A 190 65.75 57.55 -46.86
C LEU A 190 67.23 57.15 -46.73
N ALA A 191 67.69 56.12 -47.45
CA ALA A 191 69.09 55.72 -47.49
C ALA A 191 69.92 56.52 -48.52
N GLU A 192 69.27 57.26 -49.44
CA GLU A 192 69.93 58.08 -50.45
C GLU A 192 70.28 59.46 -49.89
N GLU A 193 71.57 59.83 -49.90
CA GLU A 193 72.09 61.06 -49.26
C GLU A 193 71.63 62.37 -49.94
N THR A 194 70.98 62.31 -51.11
CA THR A 194 70.70 63.47 -51.99
C THR A 194 69.21 63.72 -52.24
N ILE A 195 68.31 62.98 -51.60
CA ILE A 195 66.88 63.10 -51.90
C ILE A 195 66.23 64.27 -51.17
N ASP A 196 65.49 65.09 -51.92
CA ASP A 196 64.68 66.18 -51.36
C ASP A 196 63.26 65.68 -51.05
N LEU A 197 62.97 65.48 -49.75
CA LEU A 197 61.68 64.98 -49.27
C LEU A 197 60.50 65.96 -49.49
N SER A 198 60.77 67.19 -49.90
CA SER A 198 59.72 68.18 -50.25
C SER A 198 59.15 67.98 -51.66
N GLN A 199 59.82 67.19 -52.51
CA GLN A 199 59.34 66.85 -53.85
C GLN A 199 58.04 66.03 -53.79
N PRO A 200 57.18 66.13 -54.83
CA PRO A 200 55.96 65.34 -54.92
C PRO A 200 56.28 63.85 -55.12
N VAL A 201 55.43 62.96 -54.61
CA VAL A 201 55.56 61.50 -54.75
C VAL A 201 55.60 61.05 -56.22
N SER A 202 55.07 61.83 -57.16
CA SER A 202 55.22 61.60 -58.60
C SER A 202 56.66 61.73 -59.13
N SER A 203 57.59 62.34 -58.38
CA SER A 203 59.00 62.47 -58.80
C SER A 203 59.82 61.18 -58.61
N ILE A 204 59.30 60.20 -57.85
CA ILE A 204 59.98 58.94 -57.57
C ILE A 204 59.44 57.80 -58.45
N ALA A 205 60.32 56.87 -58.82
CA ALA A 205 59.92 55.67 -59.54
C ALA A 205 59.17 54.71 -58.61
N LEU A 206 57.84 54.63 -58.78
CA LEU A 206 56.97 53.72 -58.02
C LEU A 206 56.71 52.42 -58.78
N ASN A 207 56.53 51.33 -58.04
CA ASN A 207 56.11 50.06 -58.62
C ASN A 207 54.60 50.07 -58.89
N PRO A 208 54.14 49.49 -60.01
CA PRO A 208 52.70 49.33 -60.27
C PRO A 208 52.08 48.36 -59.25
N LEU A 209 50.84 48.62 -58.85
CA LEU A 209 50.11 47.72 -57.96
C LEU A 209 49.77 46.41 -58.69
N GLN A 210 50.18 45.29 -58.12
CA GLN A 210 49.75 43.96 -58.57
C GLN A 210 48.41 43.63 -57.91
N SER A 211 47.42 43.29 -58.73
CA SER A 211 46.04 43.05 -58.26
C SER A 211 45.56 41.64 -58.60
N VAL A 212 44.75 41.06 -57.72
CA VAL A 212 44.14 39.73 -57.88
C VAL A 212 42.65 39.78 -57.48
N PRO A 213 41.81 38.88 -58.01
CA PRO A 213 40.39 38.80 -57.62
C PRO A 213 40.23 38.51 -56.12
N GLY A 214 39.28 39.17 -55.47
CA GLY A 214 38.97 38.95 -54.04
C GLY A 214 38.48 37.54 -53.70
N SER A 215 37.98 36.79 -54.69
CA SER A 215 37.60 35.38 -54.55
C SER A 215 38.79 34.42 -54.47
N LEU A 216 40.02 34.90 -54.71
CA LEU A 216 41.21 34.06 -54.64
C LEU A 216 41.44 33.54 -53.21
N SER A 217 41.70 32.24 -53.07
CA SER A 217 41.97 31.66 -51.75
C SER A 217 43.24 32.23 -51.12
N LEU A 218 43.27 32.34 -49.79
CA LEU A 218 44.45 32.82 -49.07
C LEU A 218 45.69 31.96 -49.34
N TYR A 219 45.52 30.65 -49.59
CA TYR A 219 46.60 29.76 -50.02
C TYR A 219 47.23 30.21 -51.35
N ASN A 220 46.40 30.54 -52.33
CA ASN A 220 46.87 31.04 -53.62
C ASN A 220 47.44 32.46 -53.49
N ALA A 221 46.83 33.33 -52.69
CA ALA A 221 47.37 34.65 -52.38
C ALA A 221 48.77 34.57 -51.74
N ARG A 222 48.98 33.64 -50.79
CA ARG A 222 50.30 33.33 -50.22
C ARG A 222 51.30 32.91 -51.30
N ARG A 223 50.87 32.08 -52.26
CA ARG A 223 51.72 31.69 -53.39
C ARG A 223 52.11 32.88 -54.26
N HIS A 224 51.20 33.85 -54.48
CA HIS A 224 51.51 35.11 -55.18
C HIS A 224 52.56 35.94 -54.42
N PHE A 225 52.38 36.14 -53.11
CA PHE A 225 53.38 36.84 -52.29
C PHE A 225 54.77 36.18 -52.37
N ARG A 226 54.83 34.84 -52.27
CA ARG A 226 56.09 34.09 -52.27
C ARG A 226 56.78 34.08 -53.64
N ASN A 227 56.04 33.84 -54.72
CA ASN A 227 56.62 33.63 -56.04
C ASN A 227 57.06 34.93 -56.72
N GLN A 228 56.38 36.05 -56.45
CA GLN A 228 56.68 37.33 -57.09
C GLN A 228 57.46 38.31 -56.18
N GLY A 229 57.65 37.97 -54.91
CA GLY A 229 58.49 38.75 -53.98
C GLY A 229 57.86 40.05 -53.46
N PHE A 230 56.58 40.30 -53.77
CA PHE A 230 55.81 41.42 -53.22
C PHE A 230 55.17 41.04 -51.87
N ARG A 231 54.88 42.04 -51.04
CA ARG A 231 54.29 41.85 -49.69
C ARG A 231 52.86 42.40 -49.56
N HIS A 232 52.35 42.95 -50.66
CA HIS A 232 51.04 43.59 -50.77
C HIS A 232 50.40 43.22 -52.10
N LEU A 233 49.10 42.95 -52.08
CA LEU A 233 48.29 42.66 -53.26
C LEU A 233 47.06 43.56 -53.26
N GLY A 234 46.79 44.20 -54.39
CA GLY A 234 45.50 44.83 -54.65
C GLY A 234 44.42 43.75 -54.76
N VAL A 235 43.27 43.98 -54.13
CA VAL A 235 42.13 43.08 -54.21
C VAL A 235 41.09 43.73 -55.10
N THR A 236 40.68 43.02 -56.15
CA THR A 236 39.66 43.52 -57.09
C THR A 236 38.33 42.81 -56.93
N ASP A 237 37.25 43.54 -57.23
CA ASP A 237 35.93 42.93 -57.37
C ASP A 237 35.80 42.11 -58.66
N GLU A 238 34.60 41.55 -58.88
CA GLU A 238 34.25 40.79 -60.09
C GLU A 238 34.28 41.65 -61.37
N HIS A 239 34.23 42.98 -61.25
CA HIS A 239 34.30 43.93 -62.35
C HIS A 239 35.72 44.46 -62.61
N GLY A 240 36.71 43.98 -61.84
CA GLY A 240 38.11 44.38 -61.95
C GLY A 240 38.44 45.72 -61.26
N GLN A 241 37.52 46.29 -60.47
CA GLN A 241 37.77 47.49 -59.70
C GLN A 241 38.52 47.17 -58.41
N LEU A 242 39.47 48.02 -58.03
CA LEU A 242 40.23 47.86 -56.80
C LEU A 242 39.36 48.17 -55.57
N VAL A 243 39.06 47.14 -54.78
CA VAL A 243 38.25 47.22 -53.55
C VAL A 243 39.06 47.25 -52.27
N GLY A 244 40.32 46.79 -52.30
CA GLY A 244 41.13 46.74 -51.07
C GLY A 244 42.59 46.40 -51.31
N LEU A 245 43.34 46.33 -50.21
CA LEU A 245 44.74 45.91 -50.17
C LEU A 245 44.93 44.81 -49.13
N ALA A 246 45.59 43.72 -49.51
CA ALA A 246 45.92 42.61 -48.62
C ALA A 246 47.43 42.53 -48.38
N SER A 247 47.83 42.29 -47.14
CA SER A 247 49.22 42.06 -46.72
C SER A 247 49.37 40.77 -45.91
N TYR A 248 50.61 40.36 -45.65
CA TYR A 248 50.90 39.23 -44.76
C TYR A 248 50.32 39.40 -43.34
N SER A 249 50.30 40.63 -42.81
CA SER A 249 49.77 40.92 -41.47
C SER A 249 48.26 40.71 -41.39
N ASP A 250 47.54 40.97 -42.48
CA ASP A 250 46.08 40.80 -42.53
C ASP A 250 45.70 39.31 -42.50
N ILE A 251 46.47 38.46 -43.20
CA ILE A 251 46.31 37.00 -43.19
C ILE A 251 46.49 36.44 -41.79
N LEU A 252 47.51 36.87 -41.04
CA LEU A 252 47.77 36.36 -39.69
C LEU A 252 46.64 36.68 -38.72
N ARG A 253 46.17 37.94 -38.65
CA ARG A 253 45.16 38.37 -37.67
C ARG A 253 43.86 37.57 -37.71
N ASN A 254 43.49 37.02 -38.88
CA ASN A 254 42.25 36.29 -39.05
C ASN A 254 42.34 34.79 -38.73
N VAL A 255 43.54 34.21 -38.63
CA VAL A 255 43.71 32.78 -38.31
C VAL A 255 43.60 32.49 -36.80
N GLU A 256 43.85 33.48 -35.92
CA GLU A 256 43.82 33.33 -34.46
C GLU A 256 42.40 33.13 -33.87
N VAL A 257 41.39 33.76 -34.48
CA VAL A 257 40.02 33.80 -33.93
C VAL A 257 39.38 32.41 -33.94
N ASP A 258 39.55 31.62 -35.00
CA ASP A 258 38.91 30.30 -35.15
C ASP A 258 39.52 29.22 -34.23
N TYR A 259 40.82 29.28 -33.98
CA TYR A 259 41.50 28.33 -33.09
C TYR A 259 40.96 28.43 -31.66
N ILE A 260 40.73 29.65 -31.18
CA ILE A 260 40.17 29.92 -29.84
C ILE A 260 38.74 29.40 -29.71
N TYR A 261 37.92 29.51 -30.76
CA TYR A 261 36.54 28.98 -30.74
C TYR A 261 36.50 27.45 -30.66
N ARG A 262 37.31 26.73 -31.45
CA ARG A 262 37.36 25.25 -31.41
C ARG A 262 37.85 24.72 -30.06
N LEU A 263 38.78 25.41 -29.40
CA LEU A 263 39.28 25.00 -28.09
C LEU A 263 38.21 25.11 -26.99
N ARG A 264 37.35 26.13 -27.05
CA ARG A 264 36.23 26.31 -26.11
C ARG A 264 35.17 25.22 -26.24
N GLU A 265 34.88 24.79 -27.47
CA GLU A 265 33.89 23.73 -27.74
C GLU A 265 34.32 22.38 -27.12
N LEU A 266 35.57 21.96 -27.37
CA LEU A 266 36.12 20.72 -26.79
C LEU A 266 36.15 20.70 -25.26
N LEU A 267 36.42 21.85 -24.62
CA LEU A 267 36.43 21.96 -23.17
C LEU A 267 35.02 21.83 -22.58
N ASN A 268 34.01 22.41 -23.24
CA ASN A 268 32.62 22.29 -22.82
C ASN A 268 32.12 20.85 -22.93
N ASP A 269 32.43 20.15 -24.03
CA ASP A 269 32.05 18.74 -24.22
C ASP A 269 32.63 17.83 -23.13
N ARG A 270 33.92 18.00 -22.80
CA ARG A 270 34.58 17.21 -21.75
C ARG A 270 34.00 17.51 -20.37
N SER A 271 33.69 18.77 -20.08
CA SER A 271 33.03 19.17 -18.84
C SER A 271 31.63 18.57 -18.72
N HIS A 272 30.87 18.54 -19.81
CA HIS A 272 29.55 17.93 -19.84
C HIS A 272 29.61 16.41 -19.59
N SER A 273 30.53 15.71 -20.25
CA SER A 273 30.73 14.27 -20.06
C SER A 273 31.13 13.94 -18.62
N LEU A 274 32.06 14.68 -18.01
CA LEU A 274 32.45 14.49 -16.61
C LEU A 274 31.29 14.71 -15.63
N ASN A 275 30.46 15.73 -15.87
CA ASN A 275 29.28 15.98 -15.05
C ASN A 275 28.24 14.86 -15.17
N GLN A 276 28.03 14.31 -16.36
CA GLN A 276 27.16 13.15 -16.57
C GLN A 276 27.66 11.92 -15.81
N THR A 277 28.95 11.58 -15.91
CA THR A 277 29.54 10.46 -15.16
C THR A 277 29.41 10.66 -13.65
N ARG A 278 29.70 11.87 -13.15
CA ARG A 278 29.57 12.19 -11.72
C ARG A 278 28.12 12.11 -11.24
N HIS A 279 27.16 12.53 -12.07
CA HIS A 279 25.75 12.41 -11.79
C HIS A 279 25.32 10.93 -11.71
N TYR A 280 25.78 10.12 -12.66
CA TYR A 280 25.48 8.68 -12.70
C TYR A 280 26.04 7.93 -11.48
N LEU A 281 27.30 8.19 -11.10
CA LEU A 281 27.90 7.61 -9.89
C LEU A 281 27.13 7.98 -8.62
N ARG A 282 26.69 9.24 -8.49
CA ARG A 282 25.86 9.68 -7.35
C ARG A 282 24.50 8.99 -7.31
N ILE A 283 23.90 8.69 -8.46
CA ILE A 283 22.65 7.92 -8.51
C ILE A 283 22.90 6.50 -8.03
N ILE A 284 23.95 5.83 -8.53
CA ILE A 284 24.31 4.48 -8.09
C ILE A 284 24.57 4.43 -6.58
N GLU A 285 25.36 5.35 -6.05
CA GLU A 285 25.65 5.45 -4.61
C GLU A 285 24.37 5.62 -3.80
N LYS A 286 23.46 6.50 -4.23
CA LYS A 286 22.16 6.68 -3.58
C LYS A 286 21.32 5.42 -3.63
N VAL A 287 21.26 4.73 -4.77
CA VAL A 287 20.50 3.47 -4.92
C VAL A 287 21.04 2.41 -3.98
N ILE A 288 22.36 2.20 -3.93
CA ILE A 288 23.04 1.26 -3.02
C ILE A 288 22.74 1.60 -1.56
N ASN A 289 22.84 2.89 -1.20
CA ASN A 289 22.60 3.34 0.17
C ASN A 289 21.13 3.32 0.60
N SER A 290 20.21 3.40 -0.37
CA SER A 290 18.76 3.31 -0.13
C SER A 290 18.20 1.88 -0.24
N SER A 291 19.03 0.91 -0.65
CA SER A 291 18.61 -0.49 -0.72
C SER A 291 18.25 -1.00 0.68
N LEU A 292 17.21 -1.82 0.76
CA LEU A 292 16.85 -2.57 1.97
C LEU A 292 17.67 -3.86 2.11
N GLU A 293 18.40 -4.24 1.06
CA GLU A 293 19.26 -5.42 1.04
C GLU A 293 20.67 -5.05 1.51
N GLY A 294 21.28 -5.93 2.31
CA GLY A 294 22.65 -5.78 2.74
C GLY A 294 23.59 -6.04 1.56
N ILE A 295 24.48 -5.08 1.28
CA ILE A 295 25.47 -5.17 0.21
C ILE A 295 26.84 -5.08 0.85
N LEU A 296 27.73 -6.01 0.49
CA LEU A 296 29.14 -5.97 0.85
C LEU A 296 30.02 -6.30 -0.37
N ILE A 297 31.16 -5.64 -0.45
CA ILE A 297 32.17 -5.87 -1.50
C ILE A 297 33.44 -6.37 -0.82
N CYS A 298 33.99 -7.46 -1.33
CA CYS A 298 35.26 -8.02 -0.87
C CYS A 298 36.35 -7.93 -1.94
N ASP A 299 37.61 -7.91 -1.51
CA ASP A 299 38.77 -8.11 -2.39
C ASP A 299 38.88 -9.55 -2.90
N ALA A 300 39.83 -9.81 -3.80
CA ALA A 300 40.12 -11.14 -4.34
C ALA A 300 40.55 -12.17 -3.28
N GLN A 301 40.91 -11.74 -2.07
CA GLN A 301 41.24 -12.60 -0.93
C GLN A 301 40.04 -12.82 0.02
N GLY A 302 38.88 -12.24 -0.28
CA GLY A 302 37.67 -12.36 0.51
C GLY A 302 37.65 -11.50 1.78
N LYS A 303 38.38 -10.37 1.80
CA LYS A 303 38.28 -9.36 2.87
C LYS A 303 37.33 -8.24 2.45
N ILE A 304 36.47 -7.84 3.37
CA ILE A 304 35.47 -6.80 3.15
C ILE A 304 36.17 -5.45 2.92
N GLN A 305 35.83 -4.77 1.83
CA GLN A 305 36.32 -3.44 1.45
C GLN A 305 35.28 -2.35 1.65
N SER A 306 33.98 -2.68 1.53
CA SER A 306 32.89 -1.74 1.71
C SER A 306 31.59 -2.47 2.04
N VAL A 307 30.72 -1.83 2.81
CA VAL A 307 29.36 -2.28 3.09
C VAL A 307 28.37 -1.11 2.94
N ASN A 308 27.10 -1.39 2.62
CA ASN A 308 26.06 -0.36 2.60
C ASN A 308 25.37 -0.20 3.97
N PRO A 309 24.55 0.85 4.20
CA PRO A 309 23.85 1.04 5.46
C PRO A 309 22.91 -0.11 5.86
N ALA A 310 22.27 -0.79 4.90
CA ALA A 310 21.39 -1.92 5.19
C ALA A 310 22.15 -3.13 5.77
N PHE A 311 23.41 -3.35 5.36
CA PHE A 311 24.29 -4.33 6.00
C PHE A 311 24.38 -4.08 7.51
N THR A 312 24.65 -2.83 7.92
CA THR A 312 24.74 -2.48 9.34
C THR A 312 23.42 -2.64 10.07
N GLN A 313 22.29 -2.30 9.43
CA GLN A 313 20.96 -2.48 10.03
C GLN A 313 20.60 -3.95 10.26
N ILE A 314 20.90 -4.83 9.31
CA ILE A 314 20.56 -6.26 9.39
C ILE A 314 21.53 -7.01 10.33
N THR A 315 22.83 -6.77 10.19
CA THR A 315 23.87 -7.52 10.90
C THR A 315 24.21 -6.94 12.27
N GLY A 316 23.90 -5.66 12.51
CA GLY A 316 24.27 -4.92 13.72
C GLY A 316 25.76 -4.52 13.81
N TYR A 317 26.56 -4.80 12.78
CA TYR A 317 27.97 -4.38 12.71
C TYR A 317 28.13 -3.06 11.97
N ASP A 318 28.87 -2.13 12.55
CA ASP A 318 29.22 -0.89 11.84
C ASP A 318 30.30 -1.15 10.78
N GLU A 319 30.31 -0.35 9.72
CA GLU A 319 31.27 -0.48 8.61
C GLU A 319 32.73 -0.59 9.10
N TRP A 320 33.15 0.31 9.99
CA TRP A 320 34.51 0.36 10.52
C TRP A 320 34.92 -0.90 11.31
N GLU A 321 33.98 -1.70 11.79
CA GLU A 321 34.24 -2.95 12.51
C GLU A 321 34.50 -4.14 11.59
N VAL A 322 34.00 -4.07 10.35
CA VAL A 322 34.03 -5.19 9.40
C VAL A 322 34.97 -4.97 8.22
N ILE A 323 35.36 -3.73 7.93
CA ILE A 323 36.38 -3.46 6.89
C ILE A 323 37.68 -4.21 7.22
N GLY A 324 38.18 -4.97 6.24
CA GLY A 324 39.38 -5.79 6.33
C GLY A 324 39.17 -7.17 6.95
N CYS A 325 37.98 -7.43 7.53
CA CYS A 325 37.61 -8.74 8.07
C CYS A 325 37.07 -9.67 6.97
N ASN A 326 37.02 -10.97 7.28
CA ASN A 326 36.39 -11.95 6.42
C ASN A 326 34.90 -12.08 6.77
N PRO A 327 33.98 -12.24 5.79
CA PRO A 327 32.53 -12.39 6.04
C PRO A 327 32.14 -13.55 6.98
N SER A 328 33.05 -14.49 7.25
CA SER A 328 32.87 -15.53 8.28
C SER A 328 32.55 -15.00 9.69
N VAL A 329 32.78 -13.71 9.97
CA VAL A 329 32.29 -13.05 11.20
C VAL A 329 30.77 -13.17 11.38
N LEU A 330 30.01 -13.32 10.29
CA LEU A 330 28.55 -13.52 10.31
C LEU A 330 28.15 -15.01 10.44
N SER A 331 29.10 -15.95 10.48
CA SER A 331 28.77 -17.37 10.42
C SER A 331 28.01 -17.84 11.67
N SER A 332 26.84 -18.46 11.47
CA SER A 332 26.04 -19.00 12.57
C SER A 332 26.56 -20.33 13.14
N GLY A 333 27.35 -21.07 12.36
CA GLY A 333 27.75 -22.44 12.65
C GLY A 333 26.70 -23.52 12.33
N ARG A 334 25.55 -23.18 11.72
CA ARG A 334 24.53 -24.17 11.31
C ARG A 334 24.90 -24.99 10.09
N HIS A 335 25.68 -24.42 9.18
CA HIS A 335 26.14 -25.08 7.96
C HIS A 335 27.50 -25.73 8.17
N ASP A 336 27.70 -26.91 7.61
CA ASP A 336 28.95 -27.65 7.73
C ASP A 336 30.04 -27.07 6.80
N LYS A 337 31.30 -27.49 7.00
CA LYS A 337 32.41 -27.02 6.15
C LYS A 337 32.21 -27.37 4.67
N ARG A 338 31.58 -28.52 4.40
CA ARG A 338 31.31 -29.01 3.04
C ARG A 338 30.38 -28.07 2.28
N PHE A 339 29.37 -27.49 2.93
CA PHE A 339 28.48 -26.49 2.33
C PHE A 339 29.27 -25.28 1.79
N TYR A 340 30.12 -24.68 2.62
CA TYR A 340 30.92 -23.52 2.21
C TYR A 340 31.96 -23.86 1.13
N GLU A 341 32.55 -25.06 1.17
CA GLU A 341 33.46 -25.54 0.13
C GLU A 341 32.77 -25.66 -1.24
N LEU A 342 31.53 -26.17 -1.27
CA LEU A 342 30.73 -26.27 -2.48
C LEU A 342 30.36 -24.89 -3.03
N MET A 343 29.91 -23.98 -2.15
CA MET A 343 29.60 -22.59 -2.50
C MET A 343 30.81 -21.89 -3.15
N TRP A 344 31.97 -21.93 -2.49
CA TRP A 344 33.18 -21.28 -3.01
C TRP A 344 33.72 -21.92 -4.28
N ARG A 345 33.51 -23.21 -4.49
CA ARG A 345 33.84 -23.87 -5.76
C ARG A 345 32.96 -23.34 -6.88
N GLU A 346 31.65 -23.23 -6.66
CA GLU A 346 30.71 -22.71 -7.65
C GLU A 346 31.00 -21.25 -8.02
N ILE A 347 31.29 -20.39 -7.03
CA ILE A 347 31.69 -19.00 -7.28
C ILE A 347 32.95 -18.92 -8.15
N LYS A 348 33.93 -19.80 -7.93
CA LYS A 348 35.20 -19.79 -8.68
C LYS A 348 35.09 -20.39 -10.08
N GLU A 349 34.20 -21.36 -10.28
CA GLU A 349 34.03 -22.05 -11.57
C GLU A 349 33.01 -21.36 -12.48
N VAL A 350 31.96 -20.77 -11.91
CA VAL A 350 30.80 -20.21 -12.63
C VAL A 350 30.70 -18.68 -12.49
N GLY A 351 31.45 -18.09 -11.56
CA GLY A 351 31.46 -16.64 -11.32
C GLY A 351 30.28 -16.11 -10.50
N HIS A 352 29.32 -16.96 -10.11
CA HIS A 352 28.17 -16.56 -9.29
C HIS A 352 27.69 -17.71 -8.40
N TRP A 353 27.01 -17.36 -7.30
CA TRP A 353 26.30 -18.30 -6.44
C TRP A 353 25.08 -17.63 -5.81
N GLN A 354 24.03 -18.40 -5.56
CA GLN A 354 22.86 -17.94 -4.82
C GLN A 354 22.28 -19.05 -3.96
N GLY A 355 21.81 -18.71 -2.76
CA GLY A 355 21.14 -19.68 -1.89
C GLY A 355 20.75 -19.13 -0.54
N GLU A 356 19.95 -19.91 0.18
CA GLU A 356 19.61 -19.63 1.57
C GLU A 356 20.76 -20.04 2.50
N ILE A 357 21.19 -19.12 3.36
CA ILE A 357 22.19 -19.36 4.41
C ILE A 357 21.67 -18.87 5.76
N TRP A 358 22.21 -19.41 6.85
CA TRP A 358 21.89 -18.98 8.21
C TRP A 358 23.10 -18.26 8.78
N ASN A 359 22.93 -16.99 9.10
CA ASN A 359 23.97 -16.14 9.70
C ASN A 359 23.60 -15.71 11.11
N ARG A 360 24.54 -15.06 11.78
CA ARG A 360 24.44 -14.58 13.14
C ARG A 360 24.79 -13.10 13.18
N ASN A 361 23.89 -12.31 13.76
CA ASN A 361 24.12 -10.87 13.95
C ASN A 361 25.05 -10.62 15.15
N LYS A 362 25.47 -9.36 15.36
CA LYS A 362 26.32 -8.96 16.47
C LYS A 362 25.73 -9.26 17.86
N SER A 363 24.40 -9.23 17.99
CA SER A 363 23.69 -9.57 19.23
C SER A 363 23.69 -11.07 19.54
N GLY A 364 24.08 -11.91 18.59
CA GLY A 364 24.12 -13.36 18.72
C GLY A 364 22.90 -14.10 18.18
N ASP A 365 21.90 -13.37 17.66
CA ASP A 365 20.69 -13.95 17.07
C ASP A 365 21.01 -14.59 15.73
N VAL A 366 20.47 -15.79 15.51
CA VAL A 366 20.64 -16.53 14.26
C VAL A 366 19.46 -16.25 13.34
N TYR A 367 19.74 -15.77 12.14
CA TYR A 367 18.74 -15.38 11.15
C TYR A 367 18.99 -16.03 9.78
N PRO A 368 17.94 -16.42 9.04
CA PRO A 368 18.07 -16.88 7.67
C PRO A 368 18.19 -15.69 6.73
N GLU A 369 19.08 -15.78 5.75
CA GLU A 369 19.20 -14.80 4.67
C GLU A 369 19.24 -15.50 3.31
N TRP A 370 18.70 -14.84 2.29
CA TRP A 370 18.97 -15.19 0.91
C TRP A 370 20.23 -14.43 0.46
N LEU A 371 21.28 -15.15 0.09
CA LEU A 371 22.58 -14.57 -0.26
C LEU A 371 22.89 -14.83 -1.73
N SER A 372 23.27 -13.79 -2.46
CA SER A 372 23.81 -13.86 -3.82
C SER A 372 25.23 -13.30 -3.83
N ILE A 373 26.17 -14.04 -4.42
CA ILE A 373 27.58 -13.65 -4.56
C ILE A 373 27.96 -13.67 -6.02
N THR A 374 28.56 -12.60 -6.51
CA THR A 374 29.06 -12.47 -7.90
C THR A 374 30.54 -12.10 -7.89
N ALA A 375 31.34 -12.81 -8.68
CA ALA A 375 32.73 -12.49 -8.92
C ALA A 375 32.86 -11.38 -9.98
N ILE A 376 33.70 -10.39 -9.72
CA ILE A 376 33.99 -9.29 -10.64
C ILE A 376 35.41 -9.48 -11.16
N GLU A 377 35.53 -9.66 -12.47
CA GLU A 377 36.78 -9.94 -13.18
C GLU A 377 37.34 -8.69 -13.88
N ASN A 378 38.65 -8.67 -14.09
CA ASN A 378 39.31 -7.68 -14.95
C ASN A 378 39.24 -8.07 -16.45
N ASP A 379 39.72 -7.19 -17.33
CA ASP A 379 39.76 -7.43 -18.79
C ASP A 379 40.58 -8.67 -19.19
N ASN A 380 41.39 -9.22 -18.28
CA ASN A 380 42.19 -10.43 -18.49
C ASN A 380 41.52 -11.71 -17.92
N GLY A 381 40.31 -11.62 -17.37
CA GLY A 381 39.57 -12.74 -16.77
C GLY A 381 40.06 -13.12 -15.36
N GLU A 382 40.82 -12.27 -14.69
CA GLU A 382 41.24 -12.50 -13.30
C GLU A 382 40.24 -11.86 -12.33
N ILE A 383 39.82 -12.61 -11.30
CA ILE A 383 38.90 -12.12 -10.27
C ILE A 383 39.57 -11.02 -9.44
N MET A 384 38.98 -9.82 -9.45
CA MET A 384 39.43 -8.68 -8.66
C MET A 384 38.67 -8.54 -7.34
N GLN A 385 37.36 -8.78 -7.37
CA GLN A 385 36.46 -8.52 -6.25
C GLN A 385 35.30 -9.52 -6.22
N TYR A 386 34.64 -9.62 -5.07
CA TYR A 386 33.36 -10.31 -4.92
C TYR A 386 32.32 -9.32 -4.41
N ALA A 387 31.19 -9.21 -5.09
CA ALA A 387 30.03 -8.47 -4.61
C ALA A 387 29.02 -9.46 -4.03
N ALA A 388 28.59 -9.24 -2.80
CA ALA A 388 27.58 -10.04 -2.14
C ALA A 388 26.39 -9.17 -1.74
N ILE A 389 25.19 -9.66 -2.06
CA ILE A 389 23.92 -9.02 -1.75
C ILE A 389 23.08 -10.03 -0.97
N PHE A 390 22.53 -9.62 0.17
CA PHE A 390 21.67 -10.49 0.96
C PHE A 390 20.40 -9.80 1.47
N HIS A 391 19.37 -10.61 1.59
CA HIS A 391 18.06 -10.22 2.10
C HIS A 391 17.71 -11.05 3.35
N ASP A 392 17.36 -10.39 4.44
CA ASP A 392 16.93 -11.07 5.67
C ASP A 392 15.55 -11.71 5.48
N LEU A 393 15.48 -13.03 5.58
CA LEU A 393 14.25 -13.81 5.44
C LEU A 393 13.50 -13.98 6.77
N THR A 394 13.96 -13.37 7.86
CA THR A 394 13.38 -13.55 9.20
C THR A 394 11.89 -13.21 9.23
N GLU A 395 11.50 -12.06 8.69
CA GLU A 395 10.09 -11.63 8.70
C GLU A 395 9.24 -12.48 7.74
N VAL A 396 9.79 -12.86 6.59
CA VAL A 396 9.13 -13.75 5.63
C VAL A 396 8.85 -15.11 6.27
N LYS A 397 9.86 -15.76 6.87
CA LYS A 397 9.67 -17.06 7.53
C LYS A 397 8.78 -16.99 8.78
N ARG A 398 8.82 -15.89 9.54
CA ARG A 398 7.87 -15.67 10.65
C ARG A 398 6.44 -15.53 10.13
N SER A 399 6.25 -14.81 9.02
CA SER A 399 4.95 -14.62 8.38
C SER A 399 4.44 -15.92 7.79
N GLU A 400 5.27 -16.71 7.11
CA GLU A 400 4.93 -18.05 6.62
C GLU A 400 4.57 -18.99 7.78
N ALA A 401 5.35 -19.00 8.86
CA ALA A 401 5.02 -19.80 10.04
C ALA A 401 3.70 -19.35 10.69
N ARG A 402 3.42 -18.05 10.71
CA ARG A 402 2.15 -17.50 11.18
C ARG A 402 1.00 -17.89 10.26
N ILE A 403 1.17 -17.79 8.93
CA ILE A 403 0.19 -18.21 7.93
C ILE A 403 -0.09 -19.70 8.06
N ASN A 404 0.94 -20.54 8.19
CA ASN A 404 0.80 -21.97 8.41
C ASN A 404 0.06 -22.28 9.72
N LYS A 405 0.27 -21.50 10.79
CA LYS A 405 -0.54 -21.62 12.01
C LYS A 405 -2.00 -21.19 11.78
N MET A 406 -2.25 -20.09 11.07
CA MET A 406 -3.60 -19.60 10.75
C MET A 406 -4.38 -20.54 9.83
N VAL A 407 -3.70 -21.36 9.03
CA VAL A 407 -4.33 -22.40 8.19
C VAL A 407 -4.99 -23.50 9.03
N TYR A 408 -4.47 -23.79 10.23
CA TYR A 408 -4.90 -24.93 11.06
C TYR A 408 -5.44 -24.57 12.45
N PHE A 409 -5.23 -23.35 12.94
CA PHE A 409 -5.64 -22.91 14.28
C PHE A 409 -6.46 -21.62 14.24
N ASP A 410 -7.37 -21.46 15.19
CA ASP A 410 -8.16 -20.25 15.43
C ASP A 410 -7.28 -19.17 16.09
N GLU A 411 -7.36 -17.92 15.62
CA GLU A 411 -6.48 -16.84 16.07
C GLU A 411 -6.73 -16.39 17.49
N VAL A 412 -7.98 -16.50 17.98
CA VAL A 412 -8.37 -15.99 19.30
C VAL A 412 -8.05 -17.01 20.38
N THR A 413 -8.43 -18.27 20.16
CA THR A 413 -8.34 -19.33 21.16
C THR A 413 -7.09 -20.21 21.02
N LEU A 414 -6.40 -20.16 19.87
CA LEU A 414 -5.30 -21.05 19.48
C LEU A 414 -5.69 -22.54 19.42
N LEU A 415 -6.98 -22.84 19.45
CA LEU A 415 -7.48 -24.19 19.24
C LEU A 415 -7.45 -24.56 17.75
N PRO A 416 -7.43 -25.85 17.39
CA PRO A 416 -7.70 -26.32 16.03
C PRO A 416 -8.89 -25.59 15.40
N ASN A 417 -8.73 -25.12 14.17
CA ASN A 417 -9.80 -24.52 13.40
C ASN A 417 -10.62 -25.61 12.68
N ARG A 418 -11.66 -25.20 11.93
CA ARG A 418 -12.53 -26.13 11.18
C ARG A 418 -11.77 -27.10 10.28
N ARG A 419 -10.66 -26.69 9.69
CA ARG A 419 -9.86 -27.53 8.78
C ARG A 419 -9.13 -28.63 9.55
N LEU A 420 -8.43 -28.26 10.63
CA LEU A 420 -7.71 -29.24 11.47
C LEU A 420 -8.66 -30.16 12.24
N LEU A 421 -9.83 -29.65 12.64
CA LEU A 421 -10.90 -30.47 13.22
C LEU A 421 -11.32 -31.60 12.28
N ARG A 422 -11.59 -31.28 11.01
CA ARG A 422 -12.02 -32.27 10.02
C ARG A 422 -10.95 -33.34 9.78
N ASP A 423 -9.69 -32.93 9.64
CA ASP A 423 -8.56 -33.84 9.50
C ASP A 423 -8.42 -34.79 10.71
N ARG A 424 -8.56 -34.27 11.94
CA ARG A 424 -8.55 -35.10 13.15
C ARG A 424 -9.75 -36.03 13.26
N LEU A 425 -10.94 -35.57 12.84
CA LEU A 425 -12.14 -36.41 12.82
C LEU A 425 -11.99 -37.56 11.81
N ASP A 426 -11.50 -37.29 10.60
CA ASP A 426 -11.25 -38.33 9.59
C ASP A 426 -10.24 -39.37 10.10
N ASN A 427 -9.16 -38.93 10.75
CA ASN A 427 -8.17 -39.83 11.36
C ASN A 427 -8.77 -40.67 12.50
N ALA A 428 -9.57 -40.06 13.36
CA ALA A 428 -10.25 -40.77 14.44
C ALA A 428 -11.19 -41.84 13.87
N LEU A 429 -12.03 -41.50 12.89
CA LEU A 429 -12.97 -42.45 12.27
C LEU A 429 -12.26 -43.64 11.61
N ASN A 430 -11.12 -43.41 10.95
CA ASN A 430 -10.30 -44.49 10.40
C ASN A 430 -9.81 -45.43 11.51
N TYR A 431 -9.30 -44.88 12.61
CA TYR A 431 -8.85 -45.65 13.77
C TYR A 431 -9.99 -46.46 14.42
N SER A 432 -11.17 -45.86 14.56
CA SER A 432 -12.37 -46.53 15.07
C SER A 432 -12.82 -47.69 14.19
N ASN A 433 -12.77 -47.54 12.87
CA ASN A 433 -13.09 -48.62 11.94
C ASN A 433 -12.13 -49.82 12.05
N GLU A 434 -10.87 -49.58 12.38
CA GLU A 434 -9.87 -50.64 12.56
C GLU A 434 -9.95 -51.33 13.94
N THR A 435 -10.31 -50.58 14.99
CA THR A 435 -10.23 -51.06 16.38
C THR A 435 -11.58 -51.34 17.05
N GLY A 436 -12.68 -50.89 16.45
CA GLY A 436 -14.03 -51.02 16.98
C GLY A 436 -14.35 -50.05 18.13
N THR A 437 -13.51 -49.05 18.41
CA THR A 437 -13.75 -48.05 19.46
C THR A 437 -14.81 -47.04 19.04
N LYS A 438 -15.68 -46.61 19.94
CA LYS A 438 -16.64 -45.53 19.70
C LYS A 438 -15.95 -44.16 19.70
N ILE A 439 -16.48 -43.24 18.89
CA ILE A 439 -16.06 -41.83 18.85
C ILE A 439 -17.28 -40.97 19.03
N THR A 440 -17.19 -39.98 19.91
CA THR A 440 -18.26 -39.00 20.10
C THR A 440 -17.83 -37.65 19.54
N LEU A 441 -18.70 -37.05 18.71
CA LEU A 441 -18.58 -35.64 18.34
C LEU A 441 -19.59 -34.82 19.15
N VAL A 442 -19.11 -33.75 19.76
CA VAL A 442 -19.93 -32.81 20.50
C VAL A 442 -19.77 -31.43 19.88
N ASN A 443 -20.84 -30.89 19.32
CA ASN A 443 -20.88 -29.47 18.92
C ASN A 443 -21.49 -28.66 20.06
N LEU A 444 -20.85 -27.55 20.39
CA LEU A 444 -21.15 -26.72 21.55
C LEU A 444 -21.28 -25.27 21.10
N ASP A 445 -22.29 -24.58 21.61
CA ASP A 445 -22.51 -23.16 21.37
C ASP A 445 -22.66 -22.40 22.69
N LEU A 446 -22.02 -21.23 22.80
CA LEU A 446 -22.16 -20.37 23.96
C LEU A 446 -23.46 -19.56 23.87
N ASP A 447 -24.40 -19.86 24.77
CA ASP A 447 -25.72 -19.25 24.75
C ASP A 447 -25.61 -17.74 24.97
N TRP A 448 -26.29 -16.97 24.11
CA TRP A 448 -26.37 -15.52 24.19
C TRP A 448 -25.01 -14.79 24.16
N PHE A 449 -23.96 -15.40 23.61
CA PHE A 449 -22.63 -14.78 23.53
C PHE A 449 -22.64 -13.41 22.80
N LYS A 450 -23.53 -13.23 21.82
CA LYS A 450 -23.75 -11.93 21.18
C LYS A 450 -24.08 -10.81 22.17
N VAL A 451 -24.89 -11.09 23.20
CA VAL A 451 -25.23 -10.10 24.25
C VAL A 451 -23.99 -9.68 25.04
N VAL A 452 -23.04 -10.59 25.22
CA VAL A 452 -21.77 -10.30 25.89
C VAL A 452 -20.91 -9.37 25.03
N ASN A 453 -20.80 -9.66 23.73
CA ASN A 453 -20.12 -8.77 22.79
C ASN A 453 -20.76 -7.38 22.72
N ASP A 454 -22.10 -7.32 22.63
CA ASP A 454 -22.84 -6.06 22.53
C ASP A 454 -22.70 -5.21 23.81
N ARG A 455 -22.60 -5.85 24.98
CA ARG A 455 -22.51 -5.17 26.27
C ARG A 455 -21.09 -4.78 26.68
N PHE A 456 -20.10 -5.63 26.42
CA PHE A 456 -18.73 -5.48 26.94
C PHE A 456 -17.70 -5.19 25.85
N GLY A 457 -18.04 -5.32 24.57
CA GLY A 457 -17.16 -5.13 23.44
C GLY A 457 -16.44 -6.42 23.02
N GLN A 458 -15.97 -6.42 21.77
CA GLN A 458 -15.37 -7.59 21.12
C GLN A 458 -14.08 -8.07 21.82
N VAL A 459 -13.25 -7.16 22.34
CA VAL A 459 -11.99 -7.49 23.02
C VAL A 459 -12.25 -8.30 24.30
N GLN A 460 -13.29 -7.95 25.05
CA GLN A 460 -13.71 -8.66 26.26
C GLN A 460 -14.39 -9.97 25.91
N GLY A 461 -15.18 -10.03 24.83
CA GLY A 461 -15.70 -11.29 24.28
C GLY A 461 -14.59 -12.28 23.92
N ASP A 462 -13.52 -11.81 23.27
CA ASP A 462 -12.36 -12.63 22.94
C ASP A 462 -11.62 -13.16 24.18
N GLN A 463 -11.66 -12.43 25.30
CA GLN A 463 -11.14 -12.92 26.58
C GLN A 463 -12.02 -14.01 27.18
N VAL A 464 -13.34 -13.88 27.09
CA VAL A 464 -14.27 -14.95 27.49
C VAL A 464 -14.01 -16.22 26.67
N LEU A 465 -13.90 -16.10 25.35
CA LEU A 465 -13.64 -17.23 24.47
C LEU A 465 -12.34 -17.95 24.82
N ARG A 466 -11.27 -17.20 25.11
CA ARG A 466 -9.98 -17.77 25.56
C ARG A 466 -10.09 -18.51 26.88
N GLU A 467 -10.82 -17.95 27.84
CA GLU A 467 -11.02 -18.59 29.14
C GLU A 467 -11.85 -19.87 29.02
N ILE A 468 -12.93 -19.85 28.24
CA ILE A 468 -13.74 -21.05 27.97
C ILE A 468 -12.92 -22.12 27.24
N ALA A 469 -12.15 -21.74 26.21
CA ALA A 469 -11.25 -22.64 25.51
C ALA A 469 -10.26 -23.33 26.47
N ASN A 470 -9.65 -22.57 27.38
CA ASN A 470 -8.74 -23.09 28.39
C ASN A 470 -9.43 -24.07 29.36
N ARG A 471 -10.64 -23.74 29.82
CA ARG A 471 -11.43 -24.61 30.70
C ARG A 471 -11.79 -25.92 30.03
N ILE A 472 -12.21 -25.90 28.77
CA ILE A 472 -12.51 -27.11 28.00
C ILE A 472 -11.24 -27.94 27.83
N ASN A 473 -10.13 -27.31 27.43
CA ASN A 473 -8.87 -28.01 27.18
C ASN A 473 -8.29 -28.68 28.43
N GLN A 474 -8.52 -28.12 29.62
CA GLN A 474 -8.09 -28.72 30.90
C GLN A 474 -8.92 -29.94 31.33
N GLN A 475 -10.08 -30.18 30.71
CA GLN A 475 -10.95 -31.31 31.04
C GLN A 475 -10.77 -32.52 30.13
N LEU A 476 -10.09 -32.33 29.00
CA LEU A 476 -9.92 -33.35 27.97
C LEU A 476 -8.73 -34.25 28.26
N ALA A 477 -8.84 -35.51 27.87
CA ALA A 477 -7.70 -36.44 27.86
C ALA A 477 -6.76 -36.12 26.68
N ASP A 478 -5.53 -36.64 26.72
CA ASP A 478 -4.52 -36.43 25.67
C ASP A 478 -4.98 -36.92 24.28
N GLU A 479 -5.90 -37.89 24.25
CA GLU A 479 -6.47 -38.50 23.04
C GLU A 479 -7.65 -37.70 22.47
N ASP A 480 -8.28 -36.86 23.29
CA ASP A 480 -9.42 -36.07 22.89
C ASP A 480 -8.98 -34.77 22.20
N THR A 481 -9.87 -34.15 21.43
CA THR A 481 -9.59 -32.90 20.73
C THR A 481 -10.70 -31.89 20.95
N VAL A 482 -10.34 -30.66 21.30
CA VAL A 482 -11.23 -29.50 21.17
C VAL A 482 -10.80 -28.64 20.00
N ALA A 483 -11.77 -28.09 19.27
CA ALA A 483 -11.59 -27.17 18.18
C ALA A 483 -12.57 -25.99 18.31
N ARG A 484 -12.25 -24.89 17.63
CA ARG A 484 -13.17 -23.76 17.43
C ARG A 484 -13.37 -23.55 15.93
N PRO A 485 -14.46 -24.09 15.34
CA PRO A 485 -14.77 -23.92 13.93
C PRO A 485 -14.99 -22.45 13.52
N GLY A 486 -15.54 -21.63 14.42
CA GLY A 486 -15.76 -20.19 14.24
C GLY A 486 -16.79 -19.63 15.22
N GLY A 487 -16.90 -18.30 15.31
CA GLY A 487 -17.93 -17.64 16.13
C GLY A 487 -17.90 -18.02 17.61
N ASP A 488 -19.05 -18.31 18.18
CA ASP A 488 -19.28 -18.78 19.55
C ASP A 488 -19.34 -20.31 19.68
N GLU A 489 -18.93 -21.04 18.63
CA GLU A 489 -19.03 -22.49 18.54
C GLU A 489 -17.70 -23.20 18.85
N PHE A 490 -17.79 -24.31 19.57
CA PHE A 490 -16.71 -25.26 19.84
C PHE A 490 -17.12 -26.66 19.41
N SER A 491 -16.16 -27.47 18.97
CA SER A 491 -16.38 -28.89 18.66
C SER A 491 -15.41 -29.74 19.43
N LEU A 492 -15.88 -30.83 20.02
CA LEU A 492 -15.07 -31.80 20.75
C LEU A 492 -15.15 -33.16 20.07
N ILE A 493 -14.00 -33.79 19.86
CA ILE A 493 -13.87 -35.19 19.48
C ILE A 493 -13.42 -35.94 20.73
N ILE A 494 -14.26 -36.86 21.21
CA ILE A 494 -14.00 -37.67 22.40
C ILE A 494 -13.84 -39.12 21.97
N SER A 495 -12.65 -39.67 22.16
CA SER A 495 -12.34 -41.09 21.90
C SER A 495 -12.07 -41.88 23.19
N SER A 496 -11.80 -41.17 24.30
CA SER A 496 -11.45 -41.77 25.58
C SER A 496 -12.63 -42.51 26.27
N ILE A 497 -13.88 -42.16 25.95
CA ILE A 497 -15.07 -42.69 26.64
C ILE A 497 -15.86 -43.63 25.73
N GLN A 498 -16.03 -44.88 26.20
CA GLN A 498 -16.71 -45.94 25.45
C GLN A 498 -18.14 -46.23 25.96
N ASP A 499 -18.44 -45.90 27.22
CA ASP A 499 -19.75 -46.09 27.86
C ASP A 499 -20.62 -44.81 27.74
N THR A 500 -21.87 -44.96 27.32
CA THR A 500 -22.78 -43.83 27.10
C THR A 500 -23.24 -43.15 28.40
N ASN A 501 -23.32 -43.88 29.52
CA ASN A 501 -23.63 -43.29 30.83
C ASN A 501 -22.45 -42.48 31.37
N GLU A 502 -21.22 -42.99 31.18
CA GLU A 502 -20.01 -42.26 31.55
C GLU A 502 -19.88 -40.96 30.73
N LEU A 503 -20.21 -41.03 29.43
CA LEU A 503 -20.26 -39.86 28.55
C LEU A 503 -21.27 -38.81 29.04
N ALA A 504 -22.47 -39.23 29.43
CA ALA A 504 -23.50 -38.30 29.93
C ALA A 504 -23.03 -37.57 31.21
N VAL A 505 -22.39 -38.28 32.14
CA VAL A 505 -21.82 -37.68 33.36
C VAL A 505 -20.69 -36.71 33.01
N TYR A 506 -19.83 -37.08 32.06
CA TYR A 506 -18.73 -36.23 31.58
C TYR A 506 -19.25 -34.92 30.98
N LEU A 507 -20.25 -34.98 30.10
CA LEU A 507 -20.82 -33.78 29.45
C LEU A 507 -21.53 -32.86 30.44
N GLN A 508 -22.24 -33.41 31.43
CA GLN A 508 -22.80 -32.61 32.52
C GLN A 508 -21.73 -31.91 33.35
N ARG A 509 -20.58 -32.58 33.60
CA ARG A 509 -19.44 -31.95 34.29
C ARG A 509 -18.85 -30.82 33.45
N LEU A 510 -18.64 -31.05 32.16
CA LEU A 510 -18.12 -30.05 31.23
C LEU A 510 -19.03 -28.82 31.16
N GLN A 511 -20.35 -29.02 31.08
CA GLN A 511 -21.35 -27.95 31.06
C GLN A 511 -21.28 -27.08 32.32
N LYS A 512 -21.14 -27.70 33.51
CA LYS A 512 -20.97 -26.96 34.77
C LYS A 512 -19.70 -26.13 34.81
N ILE A 513 -18.60 -26.64 34.25
CA ILE A 513 -17.30 -25.95 34.20
C ILE A 513 -17.37 -24.73 33.27
N ILE A 514 -18.02 -24.87 32.12
CA ILE A 514 -18.24 -23.76 31.18
C ILE A 514 -19.13 -22.70 31.84
N SER A 515 -20.15 -23.12 32.58
CA SER A 515 -21.10 -22.23 33.24
C SER A 515 -20.55 -21.48 34.46
N ALA A 516 -19.32 -21.79 34.91
CA ALA A 516 -18.70 -21.07 36.01
C ALA A 516 -18.42 -19.60 35.63
N PRO A 517 -18.49 -18.63 36.56
CA PRO A 517 -18.24 -17.22 36.26
C PRO A 517 -16.87 -16.98 35.63
N VAL A 518 -16.80 -16.15 34.59
CA VAL A 518 -15.55 -15.66 33.99
C VAL A 518 -15.28 -14.25 34.51
N LEU A 519 -14.12 -14.05 35.16
CA LEU A 519 -13.75 -12.76 35.72
C LEU A 519 -12.96 -11.94 34.70
N ILE A 520 -13.53 -10.81 34.26
CA ILE A 520 -12.87 -9.86 33.34
C ILE A 520 -12.85 -8.48 33.97
N ASN A 521 -11.64 -7.93 34.21
CA ASN A 521 -11.44 -6.58 34.77
C ASN A 521 -12.35 -6.29 35.98
N SER A 522 -12.45 -7.25 36.91
CA SER A 522 -13.30 -7.20 38.12
C SER A 522 -14.82 -7.31 37.91
N THR A 523 -15.27 -7.68 36.71
CA THR A 523 -16.68 -8.00 36.41
C THR A 523 -16.85 -9.50 36.21
N GLU A 524 -17.85 -10.09 36.86
CA GLU A 524 -18.21 -11.51 36.65
C GLU A 524 -19.21 -11.65 35.50
N ILE A 525 -18.84 -12.45 34.50
CA ILE A 525 -19.69 -12.80 33.36
C ILE A 525 -20.09 -14.26 33.49
N ARG A 526 -21.39 -14.53 33.44
CA ARG A 526 -21.94 -15.90 33.42
C ARG A 526 -22.54 -16.18 32.04
N ILE A 527 -22.12 -17.28 31.45
CA ILE A 527 -22.57 -17.76 30.14
C ILE A 527 -22.87 -19.24 30.28
N THR A 528 -23.96 -19.70 29.69
CA THR A 528 -24.31 -21.11 29.59
C THR A 528 -23.95 -21.64 28.20
N CYS A 529 -24.02 -22.95 28.02
CA CYS A 529 -23.79 -23.54 26.71
C CYS A 529 -24.82 -24.62 26.39
N SER A 530 -25.18 -24.70 25.12
CA SER A 530 -25.96 -25.78 24.54
C SER A 530 -25.04 -26.75 23.82
N MET A 531 -25.29 -28.06 23.91
CA MET A 531 -24.45 -29.09 23.29
C MET A 531 -25.30 -30.09 22.47
N GLY A 532 -24.85 -30.39 21.25
CA GLY A 532 -25.35 -31.47 20.40
C GLY A 532 -24.36 -32.62 20.33
N VAL A 533 -24.82 -33.85 20.57
CA VAL A 533 -23.96 -35.04 20.73
C VAL A 533 -24.31 -36.10 19.69
N VAL A 534 -23.30 -36.66 19.03
CA VAL A 534 -23.45 -37.77 18.07
C VAL A 534 -22.40 -38.84 18.36
N VAL A 535 -22.81 -40.10 18.38
CA VAL A 535 -21.90 -41.22 18.66
C VAL A 535 -21.67 -42.05 17.39
N TYR A 536 -20.42 -42.20 16.97
CA TYR A 536 -19.98 -43.13 15.93
C TYR A 536 -19.68 -44.51 16.53
N PRO A 537 -20.04 -45.62 15.87
CA PRO A 537 -20.75 -45.73 14.58
C PRO A 537 -22.28 -45.78 14.68
N ASP A 538 -22.84 -45.62 15.88
CA ASP A 538 -24.28 -45.82 16.15
C ASP A 538 -25.17 -44.84 15.34
N ASP A 539 -24.74 -43.58 15.26
CA ASP A 539 -25.52 -42.47 14.76
C ASP A 539 -25.00 -41.88 13.44
N ALA A 540 -23.93 -42.39 12.82
CA ALA A 540 -23.40 -41.88 11.56
C ALA A 540 -22.40 -42.85 10.90
N SER A 541 -22.21 -42.71 9.59
CA SER A 541 -21.32 -43.56 8.78
C SER A 541 -20.03 -42.88 8.30
N ASP A 542 -19.97 -41.55 8.38
CA ASP A 542 -18.88 -40.73 7.83
C ASP A 542 -18.80 -39.38 8.57
N ALA A 543 -17.67 -38.68 8.41
CA ALA A 543 -17.40 -37.41 9.09
C ALA A 543 -18.42 -36.31 8.76
N GLU A 544 -18.89 -36.23 7.51
CA GLU A 544 -19.83 -35.19 7.07
C GLU A 544 -21.22 -35.41 7.68
N SER A 545 -21.68 -36.66 7.66
CA SER A 545 -22.88 -37.09 8.37
C SER A 545 -22.78 -36.81 9.87
N LEU A 546 -21.62 -37.04 10.49
CA LEU A 546 -21.42 -36.80 11.92
C LEU A 546 -21.52 -35.32 12.29
N MET A 547 -20.81 -34.46 11.55
CA MET A 547 -20.85 -33.01 11.77
C MET A 547 -22.26 -32.45 11.57
N SER A 548 -22.93 -32.84 10.48
CA SER A 548 -24.29 -32.40 10.17
C SER A 548 -25.32 -32.84 11.23
N ARG A 549 -25.20 -34.08 11.74
CA ARG A 549 -26.07 -34.61 12.79
C ARG A 549 -25.80 -33.93 14.14
N ALA A 550 -24.55 -33.55 14.42
CA ALA A 550 -24.19 -32.84 15.64
C ALA A 550 -24.75 -31.41 15.65
N ASP A 551 -24.73 -30.72 14.50
CA ASP A 551 -25.37 -29.42 14.32
C ASP A 551 -26.90 -29.51 14.53
N SER A 552 -27.54 -30.56 14.00
CA SER A 552 -28.97 -30.80 14.20
C SER A 552 -29.32 -31.03 15.67
N ALA A 553 -28.53 -31.84 16.38
CA ALA A 553 -28.71 -32.05 17.81
C ALA A 553 -28.47 -30.76 18.63
N LEU A 554 -27.49 -29.95 18.25
CA LEU A 554 -27.21 -28.67 18.90
C LEU A 554 -28.37 -27.68 18.71
N LEU A 555 -28.97 -27.63 17.52
CA LEU A 555 -30.16 -26.82 17.28
C LEU A 555 -31.32 -27.25 18.18
N GLN A 556 -31.56 -28.55 18.32
CA GLN A 556 -32.58 -29.08 19.24
C GLN A 556 -32.30 -28.71 20.70
N ALA A 557 -31.04 -28.75 21.13
CA ALA A 557 -30.66 -28.28 22.46
C ALA A 557 -31.01 -26.79 22.65
N LYS A 558 -30.83 -25.96 21.63
CA LYS A 558 -31.20 -24.53 21.69
C LYS A 558 -32.72 -24.33 21.76
N GLU A 559 -33.49 -25.16 21.07
CA GLU A 559 -34.96 -25.08 21.03
C GLU A 559 -35.62 -25.57 22.32
N GLN A 560 -35.02 -26.54 23.00
CA GLN A 560 -35.50 -27.06 24.30
C GLN A 560 -35.16 -26.15 25.49
N GLY A 561 -34.94 -24.85 25.25
CA GLY A 561 -34.69 -23.85 26.29
C GLY A 561 -33.21 -23.52 26.55
N ARG A 562 -32.29 -24.00 25.70
CA ARG A 562 -30.83 -23.81 25.82
C ARG A 562 -30.26 -24.40 27.11
N ASN A 563 -28.96 -24.21 27.36
CA ASN A 563 -28.26 -24.73 28.54
C ASN A 563 -28.55 -26.23 28.80
N THR A 564 -28.58 -27.02 27.73
CA THR A 564 -28.85 -28.46 27.80
C THR A 564 -27.96 -29.23 26.82
N VAL A 565 -27.90 -30.54 27.03
CA VAL A 565 -27.18 -31.49 26.18
C VAL A 565 -28.22 -32.34 25.47
N HIS A 566 -28.14 -32.40 24.14
CA HIS A 566 -29.07 -33.17 23.33
C HIS A 566 -28.33 -34.19 22.48
N TYR A 567 -28.77 -35.44 22.53
CA TYR A 567 -28.21 -36.53 21.72
C TYR A 567 -28.98 -36.62 20.41
N TYR A 568 -28.26 -36.81 19.31
CA TYR A 568 -28.88 -37.10 18.03
C TYR A 568 -29.60 -38.45 18.10
N SER A 569 -30.81 -38.51 17.56
CA SER A 569 -31.57 -39.75 17.39
C SER A 569 -32.34 -39.73 16.06
N LEU A 570 -32.32 -40.84 15.33
CA LEU A 570 -32.96 -40.97 14.00
C LEU A 570 -34.48 -40.75 14.03
N THR A 571 -35.13 -40.89 15.18
CA THR A 571 -36.57 -40.59 15.35
C THR A 571 -36.89 -39.10 15.26
N LEU A 572 -35.88 -38.21 15.36
CA LEU A 572 -36.08 -36.76 15.40
C LEU A 572 -35.75 -36.04 14.08
N ASN A 573 -35.03 -36.65 13.13
CA ASN A 573 -34.55 -35.96 11.92
C ASN A 573 -35.63 -35.79 10.82
N GLN A 574 -36.81 -36.41 10.97
CA GLN A 574 -37.98 -36.14 10.13
C GLN A 574 -38.58 -34.73 10.39
N SER A 575 -38.24 -34.08 11.52
CA SER A 575 -38.79 -32.77 11.91
C SER A 575 -38.22 -31.59 11.12
N SER A 576 -36.95 -31.63 10.69
CA SER A 576 -36.29 -30.49 10.03
C SER A 576 -36.71 -30.29 8.56
N MET A 577 -36.86 -31.38 7.78
CA MET A 577 -37.49 -31.35 6.45
C MET A 577 -38.97 -30.97 6.54
N SER A 578 -39.65 -31.44 7.59
CA SER A 578 -41.06 -31.10 7.84
C SER A 578 -41.24 -29.62 8.16
N ARG A 579 -40.34 -28.99 8.93
CA ARG A 579 -40.48 -27.59 9.35
C ARG A 579 -40.36 -26.59 8.20
N LEU A 580 -39.48 -26.82 7.21
CA LEU A 580 -39.41 -25.98 6.00
C LEU A 580 -40.68 -26.10 5.15
N LYS A 581 -41.22 -27.32 5.00
CA LYS A 581 -42.50 -27.53 4.31
C LYS A 581 -43.66 -26.89 5.08
N LEU A 582 -43.68 -27.04 6.40
CA LEU A 582 -44.68 -26.48 7.31
C LEU A 582 -44.66 -24.94 7.28
N ALA A 583 -43.48 -24.31 7.23
CA ALA A 583 -43.33 -22.86 7.13
C ALA A 583 -43.93 -22.30 5.84
N SER A 584 -43.66 -22.96 4.71
CA SER A 584 -44.19 -22.59 3.40
C SER A 584 -45.71 -22.71 3.32
N LEU A 585 -46.27 -23.78 3.90
CA LEU A 585 -47.72 -23.98 3.94
C LEU A 585 -48.41 -22.99 4.88
N LEU A 586 -47.80 -22.70 6.05
CA LEU A 586 -48.36 -21.80 7.06
C LEU A 586 -48.49 -20.35 6.54
N GLN A 587 -47.57 -19.88 5.70
CA GLN A 587 -47.67 -18.55 5.08
C GLN A 587 -48.98 -18.33 4.30
N ASN A 588 -49.53 -19.40 3.71
CA ASN A 588 -50.74 -19.33 2.90
C ASN A 588 -52.01 -19.74 3.66
N ALA A 589 -51.88 -20.21 4.91
CA ALA A 589 -52.99 -20.83 5.66
C ALA A 589 -54.12 -19.83 5.98
N LEU A 590 -53.78 -18.57 6.27
CA LEU A 590 -54.76 -17.50 6.53
C LEU A 590 -55.57 -17.16 5.26
N GLU A 591 -54.90 -17.05 4.11
CA GLU A 591 -55.56 -16.71 2.82
C GLU A 591 -56.44 -17.85 2.31
N LYS A 592 -56.09 -19.10 2.63
CA LYS A 592 -56.81 -20.30 2.21
C LYS A 592 -57.93 -20.75 3.17
N ASN A 593 -58.19 -20.00 4.24
CA ASN A 593 -59.16 -20.38 5.29
C ASN A 593 -58.90 -21.77 5.90
N GLU A 594 -57.63 -22.12 6.10
CA GLU A 594 -57.22 -23.42 6.68
C GLU A 594 -57.19 -23.41 8.22
N LEU A 595 -57.33 -22.23 8.83
CA LEU A 595 -57.35 -22.03 10.29
C LEU A 595 -58.78 -21.94 10.80
N THR A 596 -59.07 -22.64 11.90
CA THR A 596 -60.38 -22.62 12.58
C THR A 596 -60.20 -22.53 14.10
N LEU A 597 -61.23 -22.11 14.82
CA LEU A 597 -61.23 -22.06 16.29
C LEU A 597 -62.12 -23.15 16.87
N TYR A 598 -61.56 -23.88 17.83
CA TYR A 598 -62.26 -24.84 18.67
C TYR A 598 -62.38 -24.24 20.07
N TYR A 599 -63.40 -24.66 20.82
CA TYR A 599 -63.73 -24.08 22.11
C TYR A 599 -63.76 -25.18 23.17
N GLN A 600 -63.08 -24.94 24.29
CA GLN A 600 -63.05 -25.85 25.42
C GLN A 600 -63.67 -25.19 26.66
N PRO A 601 -64.62 -25.83 27.36
CA PRO A 601 -65.31 -25.25 28.51
C PRO A 601 -64.41 -25.17 29.74
N LYS A 602 -64.60 -24.11 30.51
CA LYS A 602 -64.07 -23.90 31.86
C LYS A 602 -65.21 -24.07 32.87
N VAL A 603 -65.06 -25.03 33.77
CA VAL A 603 -66.12 -25.41 34.72
C VAL A 603 -65.77 -24.90 36.10
N CYS A 604 -66.72 -24.21 36.73
CA CYS A 604 -66.64 -23.82 38.13
C CYS A 604 -66.77 -25.04 39.03
N LEU A 605 -65.76 -25.29 39.86
CA LEU A 605 -65.76 -26.47 40.74
C LEU A 605 -66.78 -26.36 41.88
N LYS A 606 -67.14 -25.13 42.28
CA LYS A 606 -68.13 -24.87 43.34
C LYS A 606 -69.57 -25.08 42.87
N THR A 607 -69.89 -24.68 41.63
CA THR A 607 -71.27 -24.69 41.12
C THR A 607 -71.54 -25.77 40.09
N GLY A 608 -70.49 -26.28 39.44
CA GLY A 608 -70.58 -27.21 38.31
C GLY A 608 -71.03 -26.57 37.00
N ASN A 609 -71.18 -25.24 36.96
CA ASN A 609 -71.57 -24.52 35.76
C ASN A 609 -70.36 -24.15 34.91
N VAL A 610 -70.59 -23.99 33.61
CA VAL A 610 -69.60 -23.44 32.67
C VAL A 610 -69.57 -21.92 32.84
N GLU A 611 -68.41 -21.38 33.23
CA GLU A 611 -68.22 -19.92 33.44
C GLU A 611 -67.55 -19.24 32.25
N GLY A 612 -66.87 -20.01 31.41
CA GLY A 612 -66.21 -19.50 30.22
C GLY A 612 -65.72 -20.61 29.32
N VAL A 613 -65.05 -20.23 28.24
CA VAL A 613 -64.43 -21.15 27.29
C VAL A 613 -63.06 -20.63 26.90
N GLU A 614 -62.15 -21.52 26.56
CA GLU A 614 -60.90 -21.16 25.90
C GLU A 614 -61.04 -21.35 24.38
N SER A 615 -60.63 -20.33 23.61
CA SER A 615 -60.54 -20.42 22.15
C SER A 615 -59.17 -20.96 21.74
N LEU A 616 -59.19 -22.14 21.12
CA LEU A 616 -58.00 -22.89 20.72
C LEU A 616 -57.93 -22.98 19.20
N ILE A 617 -56.84 -22.45 18.63
CA ILE A 617 -56.63 -22.50 17.19
C ILE A 617 -56.38 -23.95 16.71
N ARG A 618 -56.92 -24.28 15.54
CA ARG A 618 -56.68 -25.53 14.81
C ARG A 618 -56.30 -25.21 13.38
N TRP A 619 -55.32 -25.95 12.85
CA TRP A 619 -54.92 -25.84 11.45
C TRP A 619 -55.17 -27.17 10.74
N PHE A 620 -56.02 -27.11 9.72
CA PHE A 620 -56.32 -28.24 8.86
C PHE A 620 -55.79 -27.97 7.46
N ASN A 621 -54.69 -28.63 7.12
CA ASN A 621 -54.09 -28.50 5.80
C ASN A 621 -54.49 -29.70 4.92
N PRO A 622 -54.86 -29.50 3.64
CA PRO A 622 -55.23 -30.61 2.75
C PRO A 622 -54.13 -31.66 2.53
N GLU A 623 -52.85 -31.27 2.62
CA GLU A 623 -51.72 -32.19 2.43
C GLU A 623 -51.26 -32.85 3.74
N LEU A 624 -51.25 -32.10 4.84
CA LEU A 624 -50.71 -32.56 6.14
C LEU A 624 -51.78 -33.12 7.09
N GLY A 625 -53.06 -32.93 6.77
CA GLY A 625 -54.16 -33.23 7.70
C GLY A 625 -54.24 -32.19 8.82
N GLN A 626 -54.61 -32.64 10.02
CA GLN A 626 -54.65 -31.78 11.21
C GLN A 626 -53.23 -31.58 11.76
N VAL A 627 -52.79 -30.32 11.78
CA VAL A 627 -51.46 -29.94 12.30
C VAL A 627 -51.60 -29.49 13.76
N SER A 628 -50.73 -30.00 14.64
CA SER A 628 -50.77 -29.67 16.07
C SER A 628 -50.41 -28.20 16.32
N PRO A 629 -51.15 -27.46 17.18
CA PRO A 629 -50.77 -26.12 17.62
C PRO A 629 -49.34 -26.03 18.17
N SER A 630 -48.90 -27.05 18.90
CA SER A 630 -47.52 -27.12 19.44
C SER A 630 -46.45 -27.17 18.35
N ASP A 631 -46.78 -27.58 17.12
CA ASP A 631 -45.83 -27.65 16.00
C ASP A 631 -45.78 -26.33 15.23
N PHE A 632 -46.94 -25.70 14.95
CA PHE A 632 -47.00 -24.55 14.07
C PHE A 632 -46.96 -23.19 14.78
N ILE A 633 -47.37 -23.08 16.06
CA ILE A 633 -47.32 -21.82 16.81
C ILE A 633 -45.86 -21.36 17.02
N PRO A 634 -44.92 -22.20 17.50
CA PRO A 634 -43.52 -21.79 17.62
C PRO A 634 -42.92 -21.38 16.27
N LEU A 635 -43.28 -22.11 15.21
CA LEU A 635 -42.85 -21.75 13.86
C LEU A 635 -43.41 -20.40 13.40
N ALA A 636 -44.69 -20.13 13.67
CA ALA A 636 -45.34 -18.86 13.37
C ALA A 636 -44.64 -17.69 14.08
N GLU A 637 -44.20 -17.91 15.32
CA GLU A 637 -43.41 -16.93 16.06
C GLU A 637 -42.07 -16.69 15.37
N ASP A 638 -41.30 -17.73 15.06
CA ASP A 638 -39.98 -17.62 14.44
C ASP A 638 -40.00 -16.84 13.11
N ILE A 639 -40.94 -17.15 12.23
CA ILE A 639 -41.06 -16.51 10.90
C ILE A 639 -41.86 -15.21 10.93
N GLY A 640 -42.36 -14.78 12.09
CA GLY A 640 -43.06 -13.50 12.27
C GLY A 640 -44.51 -13.47 11.78
N LEU A 641 -45.14 -14.63 11.57
CA LEU A 641 -46.58 -14.72 11.20
C LEU A 641 -47.52 -14.66 12.41
N ILE A 642 -47.01 -14.85 13.63
CA ILE A 642 -47.84 -14.90 14.85
C ILE A 642 -48.71 -13.65 15.04
N ASP A 643 -48.25 -12.48 14.59
CA ASP A 643 -49.02 -11.24 14.68
C ASP A 643 -50.29 -11.29 13.82
N SER A 644 -50.17 -11.78 12.58
CA SER A 644 -51.29 -11.92 11.65
C SER A 644 -52.26 -13.00 12.12
N ILE A 645 -51.74 -14.14 12.58
CA ILE A 645 -52.55 -15.24 13.11
C ILE A 645 -53.28 -14.80 14.39
N GLY A 646 -52.57 -14.24 15.37
CA GLY A 646 -53.17 -13.80 16.62
C GLY A 646 -54.18 -12.66 16.43
N SER A 647 -53.98 -11.80 15.43
CA SER A 647 -54.96 -10.81 15.01
C SER A 647 -56.26 -11.44 14.53
N TRP A 648 -56.15 -12.47 13.67
CA TRP A 648 -57.28 -13.22 13.15
C TRP A 648 -57.99 -14.02 14.25
N VAL A 649 -57.24 -14.64 15.17
CA VAL A 649 -57.79 -15.35 16.34
C VAL A 649 -58.59 -14.39 17.21
N LEU A 650 -58.01 -13.24 17.61
CA LEU A 650 -58.70 -12.24 18.43
C LEU A 650 -59.99 -11.76 17.79
N GLU A 651 -59.95 -11.40 16.50
CA GLU A 651 -61.14 -10.93 15.80
C GLU A 651 -62.22 -12.02 15.70
N THR A 652 -61.83 -13.26 15.41
CA THR A 652 -62.77 -14.39 15.29
C THR A 652 -63.38 -14.76 16.64
N SER A 653 -62.59 -14.74 17.72
CA SER A 653 -63.08 -14.97 19.08
C SER A 653 -64.05 -13.87 19.53
N VAL A 654 -63.76 -12.59 19.25
CA VAL A 654 -64.69 -11.48 19.56
C VAL A 654 -65.99 -11.61 18.78
N LYS A 655 -65.94 -11.96 17.49
CA LYS A 655 -67.12 -12.24 16.67
C LYS A 655 -67.97 -13.38 17.24
N GLN A 656 -67.34 -14.48 17.64
CA GLN A 656 -68.05 -15.62 18.21
C GLN A 656 -68.66 -15.27 19.58
N SER A 657 -67.91 -14.56 20.43
CA SER A 657 -68.41 -14.10 21.74
C SER A 657 -69.64 -13.21 21.57
N LYS A 658 -69.64 -12.32 20.57
CA LYS A 658 -70.81 -11.50 20.25
C LYS A 658 -72.01 -12.35 19.79
N ALA A 659 -71.78 -13.34 18.93
CA ALA A 659 -72.83 -14.25 18.49
C ALA A 659 -73.46 -15.01 19.67
N TRP A 660 -72.66 -15.48 20.62
CA TRP A 660 -73.16 -16.13 21.84
C TRP A 660 -73.88 -15.16 22.78
N GLN A 661 -73.38 -13.93 22.94
CA GLN A 661 -74.08 -12.90 23.69
C GLN A 661 -75.47 -12.60 23.10
N ASP A 662 -75.59 -12.52 21.77
CA ASP A 662 -76.87 -12.29 21.09
C ASP A 662 -77.84 -13.48 21.23
N GLN A 663 -77.30 -14.69 21.45
CA GLN A 663 -78.06 -15.90 21.81
C GLN A 663 -78.33 -16.02 23.32
N GLN A 664 -77.99 -15.00 24.13
CA GLN A 664 -78.10 -14.98 25.59
C GLN A 664 -77.23 -16.00 26.32
N LEU A 665 -76.18 -16.49 25.66
CA LEU A 665 -75.12 -17.29 26.28
C LEU A 665 -74.05 -16.33 26.83
N ASN A 666 -74.15 -16.03 28.12
CA ASN A 666 -73.21 -15.14 28.82
C ASN A 666 -71.90 -15.88 29.16
N LEU A 667 -71.11 -16.19 28.15
CA LEU A 667 -69.84 -16.90 28.29
C LEU A 667 -68.67 -15.93 28.11
N ASN A 668 -67.66 -16.09 28.96
CA ASN A 668 -66.39 -15.42 28.77
C ASN A 668 -65.49 -16.26 27.85
N ILE A 669 -65.04 -15.70 26.73
CA ILE A 669 -64.07 -16.36 25.83
C ILE A 669 -62.65 -15.91 26.22
N ALA A 670 -61.81 -16.87 26.57
CA ALA A 670 -60.40 -16.65 26.82
C ALA A 670 -59.58 -16.91 25.55
N VAL A 671 -58.72 -15.94 25.21
CA VAL A 671 -57.87 -15.98 24.01
C VAL A 671 -56.41 -15.93 24.41
N ASN A 672 -55.66 -16.92 23.95
CA ASN A 672 -54.23 -17.01 24.13
C ASN A 672 -53.49 -15.98 23.26
N VAL A 673 -52.65 -15.15 23.88
CA VAL A 673 -51.89 -14.09 23.20
C VAL A 673 -50.40 -14.24 23.49
N SER A 674 -49.60 -14.25 22.41
CA SER A 674 -48.15 -14.47 22.51
C SER A 674 -47.41 -13.31 23.20
N ALA A 675 -46.27 -13.63 23.81
CA ALA A 675 -45.35 -12.65 24.42
C ALA A 675 -44.95 -11.52 23.44
N ARG A 676 -44.67 -11.89 22.17
CA ARG A 676 -44.23 -10.96 21.12
C ARG A 676 -45.28 -9.89 20.81
N GLN A 677 -46.56 -10.26 20.80
CA GLN A 677 -47.64 -9.31 20.53
C GLN A 677 -47.73 -8.25 21.65
N PHE A 678 -47.59 -8.66 22.92
CA PHE A 678 -47.56 -7.74 24.05
C PHE A 678 -46.38 -6.76 24.01
N GLN A 679 -45.19 -7.21 23.60
CA GLN A 679 -43.98 -6.38 23.54
C GLN A 679 -44.08 -5.21 22.55
N ARG A 680 -44.81 -5.39 21.44
CA ARG A 680 -45.03 -4.34 20.45
C ARG A 680 -46.00 -3.26 20.93
N GLY A 681 -46.75 -3.51 22.00
CA GLY A 681 -47.56 -2.51 22.70
C GLY A 681 -48.90 -2.18 22.05
N GLU A 682 -49.33 -2.93 21.04
CA GLU A 682 -50.55 -2.64 20.26
C GLU A 682 -51.77 -3.50 20.67
N VAL A 683 -51.58 -4.54 21.50
CA VAL A 683 -52.64 -5.50 21.87
C VAL A 683 -53.83 -4.80 22.55
N ALA A 684 -53.57 -3.97 23.56
CA ALA A 684 -54.63 -3.26 24.28
C ALA A 684 -55.44 -2.35 23.35
N ALA A 685 -54.77 -1.60 22.47
CA ALA A 685 -55.42 -0.75 21.47
C ALA A 685 -56.29 -1.56 20.51
N LYS A 686 -55.81 -2.72 20.07
CA LYS A 686 -56.54 -3.61 19.16
C LYS A 686 -57.77 -4.23 19.82
N VAL A 687 -57.64 -4.72 21.05
CA VAL A 687 -58.76 -5.26 21.83
C VAL A 687 -59.83 -4.19 22.03
N MET A 688 -59.44 -2.96 22.43
CA MET A 688 -60.38 -1.84 22.56
C MET A 688 -61.11 -1.56 21.24
N GLY A 689 -60.40 -1.55 20.11
CA GLY A 689 -61.01 -1.35 18.79
C GLY A 689 -61.98 -2.45 18.40
N LEU A 690 -61.67 -3.72 18.68
CA LEU A 690 -62.55 -4.86 18.39
C LEU A 690 -63.80 -4.86 19.28
N LEU A 691 -63.66 -4.56 20.58
CA LEU A 691 -64.80 -4.48 21.50
C LEU A 691 -65.78 -3.37 21.08
N ASP A 692 -65.27 -2.20 20.67
CA ASP A 692 -66.10 -1.10 20.16
C ASP A 692 -66.76 -1.44 18.81
N GLN A 693 -65.99 -2.04 17.89
CA GLN A 693 -66.49 -2.43 16.57
C GLN A 693 -67.65 -3.44 16.64
N TYR A 694 -67.54 -4.45 17.51
CA TYR A 694 -68.55 -5.51 17.65
C TYR A 694 -69.53 -5.28 18.80
N GLN A 695 -69.42 -4.15 19.52
CA GLN A 695 -70.26 -3.78 20.65
C GLN A 695 -70.37 -4.92 21.68
N LEU A 696 -69.22 -5.55 21.98
CA LEU A 696 -69.11 -6.63 22.96
C LEU A 696 -68.79 -6.05 24.34
N SER A 697 -69.47 -6.56 25.37
CA SER A 697 -69.13 -6.17 26.75
C SER A 697 -67.75 -6.74 27.12
N PRO A 698 -66.83 -5.94 27.69
CA PRO A 698 -65.48 -6.38 28.09
C PRO A 698 -65.46 -7.64 28.95
N ASP A 699 -66.48 -7.87 29.78
CA ASP A 699 -66.59 -9.04 30.66
C ASP A 699 -66.67 -10.38 29.92
N HIS A 700 -66.96 -10.37 28.62
CA HIS A 700 -67.10 -11.58 27.78
C HIS A 700 -65.80 -11.96 27.06
N LEU A 701 -64.70 -11.22 27.30
CA LEU A 701 -63.39 -11.51 26.76
C LEU A 701 -62.36 -11.62 27.89
N SER A 702 -61.52 -12.64 27.84
CA SER A 702 -60.32 -12.77 28.66
C SER A 702 -59.10 -12.91 27.76
N ILE A 703 -57.98 -12.37 28.22
CA ILE A 703 -56.68 -12.54 27.55
C ILE A 703 -55.80 -13.43 28.41
N GLU A 704 -55.26 -14.49 27.82
CA GLU A 704 -54.32 -15.41 28.44
C GLU A 704 -52.92 -15.15 27.91
N LEU A 705 -51.94 -15.25 28.80
CA LEU A 705 -50.56 -14.97 28.50
C LEU A 705 -49.65 -15.88 29.32
N THR A 706 -48.69 -16.50 28.65
CA THR A 706 -47.79 -17.47 29.26
C THR A 706 -46.86 -16.81 30.28
N GLU A 707 -46.41 -17.59 31.26
CA GLU A 707 -45.46 -17.14 32.29
C GLU A 707 -44.17 -16.51 31.70
N THR A 708 -43.67 -17.04 30.58
CA THR A 708 -42.45 -16.54 29.92
C THR A 708 -42.63 -15.15 29.30
N SER A 709 -43.88 -14.75 29.01
CA SER A 709 -44.22 -13.42 28.47
C SER A 709 -43.83 -12.27 29.40
N PHE A 710 -43.67 -12.54 30.70
CA PHE A 710 -43.31 -11.53 31.70
C PHE A 710 -41.81 -11.22 31.79
N MET A 711 -40.94 -12.14 31.36
CA MET A 711 -39.49 -11.98 31.51
C MET A 711 -38.89 -10.95 30.53
N HIS A 712 -39.58 -10.67 29.43
CA HIS A 712 -39.11 -9.76 28.40
C HIS A 712 -39.93 -8.46 28.38
N ASN A 713 -39.34 -7.38 28.90
CA ASN A 713 -39.87 -6.01 28.86
C ASN A 713 -41.12 -5.77 29.77
N ALA A 714 -40.99 -6.12 31.05
CA ALA A 714 -42.06 -6.11 32.07
C ALA A 714 -42.86 -4.80 32.17
N GLU A 715 -42.26 -3.62 31.92
CA GLU A 715 -42.97 -2.34 31.99
C GLU A 715 -44.07 -2.20 30.93
N LYS A 716 -43.79 -2.64 29.69
CA LYS A 716 -44.77 -2.57 28.59
C LYS A 716 -45.91 -3.56 28.80
N THR A 717 -45.58 -4.80 29.20
CA THR A 717 -46.57 -5.82 29.53
C THR A 717 -47.47 -5.37 30.68
N LEU A 718 -46.89 -4.80 31.74
CA LEU A 718 -47.65 -4.23 32.86
C LEU A 718 -48.59 -3.10 32.40
N SER A 719 -48.11 -2.20 31.53
CA SER A 719 -48.93 -1.12 30.99
C SER A 719 -50.11 -1.65 30.17
N ALA A 720 -49.90 -2.66 29.32
CA ALA A 720 -50.96 -3.26 28.52
C ALA A 720 -52.00 -3.99 29.40
N ILE A 721 -51.55 -4.76 30.40
CA ILE A 721 -52.45 -5.45 31.33
C ILE A 721 -53.26 -4.44 32.14
N LYS A 722 -52.66 -3.35 32.62
CA LYS A 722 -53.40 -2.27 33.29
C LYS A 722 -54.46 -1.63 32.40
N GLN A 723 -54.16 -1.39 31.13
CA GLN A 723 -55.13 -0.85 30.17
C GLN A 723 -56.30 -1.80 29.93
N LEU A 724 -56.03 -3.11 29.77
CA LEU A 724 -57.05 -4.15 29.60
C LEU A 724 -57.92 -4.31 30.86
N SER A 725 -57.30 -4.30 32.04
CA SER A 725 -58.01 -4.37 33.31
C SER A 725 -58.90 -3.14 33.56
N LEU A 726 -58.43 -1.94 33.19
CA LEU A 726 -59.21 -0.70 33.32
C LEU A 726 -60.49 -0.68 32.48
N ILE A 727 -60.49 -1.37 31.33
CA ILE A 727 -61.69 -1.49 30.48
C ILE A 727 -62.59 -2.66 30.89
N GLY A 728 -62.18 -3.50 31.84
CA GLY A 728 -62.96 -4.65 32.31
C GLY A 728 -62.65 -5.98 31.61
N VAL A 729 -61.61 -6.04 30.78
CA VAL A 729 -61.14 -7.32 30.21
C VAL A 729 -60.34 -8.08 31.28
N LYS A 730 -60.72 -9.32 31.54
CA LYS A 730 -59.99 -10.19 32.47
C LYS A 730 -58.67 -10.63 31.86
N VAL A 731 -57.65 -10.75 32.69
CA VAL A 731 -56.31 -11.21 32.27
C VAL A 731 -55.90 -12.40 33.11
N ALA A 732 -55.51 -13.48 32.43
CA ALA A 732 -55.07 -14.73 33.04
C ALA A 732 -53.59 -15.01 32.75
N ILE A 733 -52.89 -15.61 33.71
CA ILE A 733 -51.57 -16.20 33.44
C ILE A 733 -51.76 -17.66 33.05
N ASP A 734 -51.15 -18.05 31.94
CA ASP A 734 -51.09 -19.43 31.44
C ASP A 734 -49.77 -20.13 31.77
N ASP A 735 -49.79 -21.47 31.81
CA ASP A 735 -48.64 -22.36 32.08
C ASP A 735 -47.88 -22.07 33.41
N PHE A 736 -48.59 -21.63 34.46
CA PHE A 736 -47.93 -21.18 35.68
C PHE A 736 -47.24 -22.33 36.44
N GLY A 737 -45.95 -22.15 36.75
CA GLY A 737 -45.12 -23.06 37.54
C GLY A 737 -44.03 -23.77 36.73
N THR A 738 -44.06 -23.67 35.39
CA THR A 738 -43.06 -24.28 34.50
C THR A 738 -41.81 -23.40 34.30
N GLY A 739 -41.86 -22.13 34.71
CA GLY A 739 -40.79 -21.14 34.52
C GLY A 739 -40.17 -20.57 35.81
N TYR A 740 -39.34 -19.52 35.64
CA TYR A 740 -38.74 -18.74 36.73
C TYR A 740 -39.65 -17.57 37.12
N SER A 741 -40.83 -17.86 37.69
CA SER A 741 -41.72 -16.82 38.19
C SER A 741 -41.07 -15.99 39.27
N SER A 742 -40.89 -14.70 39.00
CA SER A 742 -40.73 -13.73 40.10
C SER A 742 -42.12 -13.48 40.68
N LEU A 743 -42.40 -14.02 41.87
CA LEU A 743 -43.57 -13.70 42.70
C LEU A 743 -43.91 -12.19 42.73
N ASN A 744 -42.90 -11.35 42.53
CA ASN A 744 -43.03 -9.91 42.42
C ASN A 744 -43.94 -9.46 41.26
N TYR A 745 -43.95 -10.17 40.12
CA TYR A 745 -44.82 -9.82 38.98
C TYR A 745 -46.28 -10.14 39.29
N VAL A 746 -46.57 -11.36 39.75
CA VAL A 746 -47.93 -11.76 40.14
C VAL A 746 -48.50 -10.80 41.20
N ARG A 747 -47.66 -10.32 42.12
CA ARG A 747 -48.04 -9.34 43.13
C ARG A 747 -48.34 -7.93 42.59
N THR A 748 -47.69 -7.50 41.51
CA THR A 748 -47.74 -6.09 41.05
C THR A 748 -48.68 -5.86 39.87
N MET A 749 -49.13 -6.92 39.20
CA MET A 749 -50.00 -6.86 38.03
C MET A 749 -51.46 -7.11 38.42
N PRO A 750 -52.44 -6.41 37.80
CA PRO A 750 -53.86 -6.62 38.07
C PRO A 750 -54.37 -7.85 37.30
N LEU A 751 -54.01 -9.04 37.78
CA LEU A 751 -54.39 -10.32 37.21
C LEU A 751 -55.72 -10.78 37.79
N SER A 752 -56.55 -11.44 36.99
CA SER A 752 -57.83 -11.99 37.43
C SER A 752 -57.76 -13.49 37.66
N GLN A 753 -56.96 -14.20 36.87
CA GLN A 753 -56.91 -15.66 36.87
C GLN A 753 -55.48 -16.19 36.73
N LEU A 754 -55.24 -17.38 37.26
CA LEU A 754 -53.99 -18.12 37.16
C LEU A 754 -54.29 -19.57 36.78
N LYS A 755 -53.70 -20.04 35.68
CA LYS A 755 -53.87 -21.38 35.16
C LYS A 755 -52.67 -22.24 35.57
N VAL A 756 -52.95 -23.35 36.26
CA VAL A 756 -51.95 -24.32 36.69
C VAL A 756 -51.69 -25.28 35.54
N ASP A 757 -50.44 -25.33 35.09
CA ASP A 757 -50.01 -26.12 33.95
C ASP A 757 -50.33 -27.63 34.10
N LEU A 758 -50.71 -28.24 32.98
CA LEU A 758 -51.11 -29.65 32.90
C LEU A 758 -50.06 -30.62 33.48
N SER A 759 -48.77 -30.28 33.41
CA SER A 759 -47.68 -31.13 33.89
C SER A 759 -47.75 -31.40 35.39
N PHE A 760 -48.26 -30.45 36.18
CA PHE A 760 -48.50 -30.61 37.61
C PHE A 760 -49.78 -31.41 37.88
N ILE A 761 -50.83 -31.20 37.09
CA ILE A 761 -52.12 -31.86 37.25
C ILE A 761 -52.04 -33.33 36.87
N LYS A 762 -51.31 -33.67 35.81
CA LYS A 762 -51.17 -35.04 35.29
C LYS A 762 -50.70 -36.03 36.36
N ASN A 763 -49.74 -35.62 37.21
CA ASN A 763 -49.13 -36.48 38.22
C ASN A 763 -49.67 -36.26 39.65
N ILE A 764 -50.71 -35.44 39.84
CA ILE A 764 -51.17 -34.98 41.18
C ILE A 764 -51.64 -36.13 42.10
N VAL A 765 -52.07 -37.26 41.52
CA VAL A 765 -52.53 -38.46 42.24
C VAL A 765 -51.35 -39.28 42.78
N GLU A 766 -50.26 -39.39 42.03
CA GLU A 766 -49.11 -40.24 42.39
C GLU A 766 -48.00 -39.45 43.11
N SER A 767 -47.76 -38.21 42.70
CA SER A 767 -46.66 -37.37 43.16
C SER A 767 -47.07 -36.49 44.34
N VAL A 768 -46.57 -36.83 45.53
CA VAL A 768 -46.74 -35.99 46.73
C VAL A 768 -46.11 -34.61 46.53
N ARG A 769 -45.05 -34.51 45.72
CA ARG A 769 -44.37 -33.25 45.43
C ARG A 769 -45.26 -32.34 44.60
N ASP A 770 -45.82 -32.84 43.51
CA ASP A 770 -46.67 -32.05 42.60
C ASP A 770 -47.96 -31.64 43.33
N ARG A 771 -48.52 -32.54 44.14
CA ARG A 771 -49.65 -32.22 45.04
C ARG A 771 -49.38 -31.02 45.94
N LYS A 772 -48.21 -30.98 46.59
CA LYS A 772 -47.83 -29.88 47.47
C LYS A 772 -47.56 -28.59 46.70
N LEU A 773 -47.03 -28.68 45.48
CA LEU A 773 -46.81 -27.52 44.61
C LEU A 773 -48.14 -26.92 44.16
N VAL A 774 -49.07 -27.75 43.69
CA VAL A 774 -50.42 -27.32 43.29
C VAL A 774 -51.14 -26.64 44.46
N GLN A 775 -51.11 -27.23 45.66
CA GLN A 775 -51.68 -26.58 46.86
C GLN A 775 -51.04 -25.23 47.15
N ALA A 776 -49.70 -25.13 47.09
CA ALA A 776 -49.00 -23.88 47.34
C ALA A 776 -49.33 -22.79 46.31
N ILE A 777 -49.55 -23.18 45.05
CA ILE A 777 -49.99 -22.27 43.98
C ILE A 777 -51.41 -21.76 44.26
N ILE A 778 -52.32 -22.66 44.65
CA ILE A 778 -53.70 -22.32 45.01
C ILE A 778 -53.71 -21.33 46.19
N ASP A 779 -53.03 -21.66 47.29
CA ASP A 779 -52.99 -20.83 48.49
C ASP A 779 -52.40 -19.44 48.20
N MET A 780 -51.37 -19.37 47.36
CA MET A 780 -50.73 -18.12 46.95
C MET A 780 -51.66 -17.25 46.10
N ALA A 781 -52.33 -17.83 45.11
CA ALA A 781 -53.23 -17.11 44.22
C ALA A 781 -54.42 -16.53 45.01
N HIS A 782 -55.00 -17.31 45.92
CA HIS A 782 -56.06 -16.84 46.82
C HIS A 782 -55.60 -15.73 47.75
N ALA A 783 -54.36 -15.79 48.25
CA ALA A 783 -53.78 -14.70 49.06
C ALA A 783 -53.59 -13.39 48.29
N LEU A 784 -53.63 -13.44 46.95
CA LEU A 784 -53.53 -12.28 46.04
C LEU A 784 -54.87 -11.92 45.39
N ASP A 785 -55.99 -12.53 45.82
CA ASP A 785 -57.32 -12.38 45.24
C ASP A 785 -57.40 -12.77 43.75
N ILE A 786 -56.64 -13.80 43.34
CA ILE A 786 -56.60 -14.34 41.97
C ILE A 786 -57.31 -15.71 41.93
N GLU A 787 -58.22 -15.91 40.98
CA GLU A 787 -58.91 -17.19 40.76
C GLU A 787 -57.96 -18.23 40.14
N VAL A 788 -58.08 -19.50 40.54
CA VAL A 788 -57.23 -20.57 40.02
C VAL A 788 -57.98 -21.54 39.12
N ILE A 789 -57.39 -21.81 37.96
CA ILE A 789 -57.89 -22.77 36.97
C ILE A 789 -56.89 -23.93 36.87
N ALA A 790 -57.33 -25.16 37.10
CA ALA A 790 -56.50 -26.34 36.86
C ALA A 790 -56.70 -26.87 35.43
N GLU A 791 -55.61 -27.00 34.68
CA GLU A 791 -55.65 -27.47 33.30
C GLU A 791 -55.36 -28.97 33.17
N GLY A 792 -55.89 -29.59 32.10
CA GLY A 792 -55.61 -30.99 31.81
C GLY A 792 -56.23 -31.97 32.81
N VAL A 793 -57.39 -31.63 33.38
CA VAL A 793 -58.13 -32.57 34.24
C VAL A 793 -58.78 -33.66 33.39
N GLU A 794 -58.28 -34.89 33.53
CA GLU A 794 -58.68 -36.06 32.74
C GLU A 794 -59.41 -37.12 33.57
N THR A 795 -59.20 -37.18 34.89
CA THR A 795 -59.79 -38.22 35.76
C THR A 795 -60.60 -37.65 36.93
N CYS A 796 -61.59 -38.42 37.41
CA CYS A 796 -62.35 -38.08 38.64
C CYS A 796 -61.44 -37.92 39.87
N GLU A 797 -60.35 -38.68 39.95
CA GLU A 797 -59.41 -38.65 41.08
C GLU A 797 -58.65 -37.32 41.13
N GLN A 798 -58.20 -36.82 39.98
CA GLN A 798 -57.60 -35.48 39.85
C GLN A 798 -58.60 -34.40 40.27
N LEU A 799 -59.84 -34.49 39.77
CA LEU A 799 -60.91 -33.54 40.10
C LEU A 799 -61.21 -33.50 41.60
N LYS A 800 -61.29 -34.66 42.25
CA LYS A 800 -61.54 -34.76 43.70
C LYS A 800 -60.44 -34.10 44.51
N LEU A 801 -59.18 -34.37 44.18
CA LEU A 801 -58.04 -33.73 44.84
C LEU A 801 -58.09 -32.20 44.68
N LEU A 802 -58.39 -31.70 43.48
CA LEU A 802 -58.49 -30.26 43.22
C LEU A 802 -59.63 -29.59 44.01
N LEU A 803 -60.77 -30.28 44.15
CA LEU A 803 -61.88 -29.85 45.02
C LEU A 803 -61.47 -29.78 46.49
N GLU A 804 -60.74 -30.79 46.99
CA GLU A 804 -60.24 -30.83 48.37
C GLU A 804 -59.21 -29.72 48.65
N MET A 805 -58.40 -29.35 47.65
CA MET A 805 -57.43 -28.26 47.73
C MET A 805 -58.05 -26.86 47.63
N GLY A 806 -59.33 -26.77 47.26
CA GLY A 806 -60.06 -25.51 47.12
C GLY A 806 -59.88 -24.80 45.77
N CYS A 807 -59.48 -25.50 44.71
CA CYS A 807 -59.37 -24.92 43.36
C CYS A 807 -60.72 -24.33 42.88
N ASP A 808 -60.70 -23.22 42.16
CA ASP A 808 -61.93 -22.50 41.77
C ASP A 808 -62.56 -23.06 40.49
N GLN A 809 -61.74 -23.27 39.46
CA GLN A 809 -62.17 -23.76 38.16
C GLN A 809 -61.28 -24.91 37.66
N ALA A 810 -61.82 -25.71 36.74
CA ALA A 810 -61.07 -26.76 36.06
C ALA A 810 -61.41 -26.80 34.57
N GLN A 811 -60.43 -27.22 33.79
CA GLN A 811 -60.52 -27.43 32.35
C GLN A 811 -59.80 -28.74 31.99
N GLY A 812 -60.39 -29.54 31.11
CA GLY A 812 -59.76 -30.79 30.66
C GLY A 812 -60.73 -31.75 30.00
N TYR A 813 -60.19 -32.89 29.54
CA TYR A 813 -60.94 -33.89 28.77
C TYR A 813 -61.96 -34.66 29.59
N LEU A 814 -61.90 -34.59 30.92
CA LEU A 814 -62.95 -35.12 31.80
C LEU A 814 -64.31 -34.46 31.50
N PHE A 815 -64.30 -33.17 31.16
CA PHE A 815 -65.53 -32.40 30.88
C PHE A 815 -65.89 -32.44 29.40
N CYS A 816 -64.97 -31.97 28.56
CA CYS A 816 -65.14 -31.94 27.11
C CYS A 816 -63.78 -31.74 26.43
N GLN A 817 -63.60 -32.40 25.29
CA GLN A 817 -62.51 -32.06 24.39
C GLN A 817 -62.83 -30.73 23.69
N PRO A 818 -61.81 -30.00 23.17
CA PRO A 818 -62.07 -28.84 22.34
C PRO A 818 -62.94 -29.23 21.14
N ILE A 819 -64.03 -28.50 20.92
CA ILE A 819 -65.02 -28.77 19.85
C ILE A 819 -65.37 -27.50 19.07
N PRO A 820 -65.84 -27.60 17.81
CA PRO A 820 -66.30 -26.45 17.03
C PRO A 820 -67.47 -25.70 17.68
N ALA A 821 -67.66 -24.41 17.37
CA ALA A 821 -68.70 -23.57 17.97
C ALA A 821 -70.12 -24.18 17.90
N GLY A 822 -70.53 -24.71 16.75
CA GLY A 822 -71.87 -25.29 16.59
C GLY A 822 -72.08 -26.57 17.41
N GLU A 823 -71.04 -27.39 17.59
CA GLU A 823 -71.09 -28.56 18.47
C GLU A 823 -71.07 -28.14 19.94
N PHE A 824 -70.34 -27.08 20.27
CA PHE A 824 -70.29 -26.52 21.61
C PHE A 824 -71.65 -26.00 22.08
N GLU A 825 -72.39 -25.31 21.20
CA GLU A 825 -73.75 -24.83 21.47
C GLU A 825 -74.71 -25.97 21.83
N ILE A 826 -74.61 -27.09 21.11
CA ILE A 826 -75.41 -28.31 21.37
C ILE A 826 -74.99 -28.94 22.71
N TRP A 827 -73.69 -29.11 22.90
CA TRP A 827 -73.13 -29.68 24.13
C TRP A 827 -73.57 -28.90 25.38
N LEU A 828 -73.54 -27.56 25.33
CA LEU A 828 -73.93 -26.71 26.46
C LEU A 828 -75.41 -26.89 26.85
N GLN A 829 -76.29 -27.12 25.87
CA GLN A 829 -77.72 -27.37 26.12
C GLN A 829 -77.96 -28.72 26.83
N ASP A 830 -77.23 -29.77 26.45
CA ASP A 830 -77.35 -31.11 27.05
C ASP A 830 -76.72 -31.22 28.46
N VAL A 831 -75.80 -30.32 28.78
CA VAL A 831 -74.88 -30.45 29.92
C VAL A 831 -75.38 -29.83 31.22
N SER A 832 -76.35 -28.93 31.17
CA SER A 832 -76.89 -28.21 32.34
C SER A 832 -77.43 -29.14 33.45
N GLN A 833 -77.64 -30.44 33.17
CA GLN A 833 -78.00 -31.48 34.16
C GLN A 833 -76.85 -32.46 34.49
N THR A 834 -75.86 -32.60 33.61
CA THR A 834 -74.89 -33.71 33.64
C THR A 834 -73.62 -33.37 34.43
N HIS A 835 -73.14 -32.12 34.42
CA HIS A 835 -71.92 -31.75 35.15
C HIS A 835 -72.08 -31.66 36.67
N ILE A 836 -73.24 -31.18 37.13
CA ILE A 836 -73.60 -31.25 38.56
C ILE A 836 -73.59 -32.72 39.02
N SER A 837 -74.08 -33.63 38.17
CA SER A 837 -74.05 -35.06 38.47
C SER A 837 -72.64 -35.65 38.45
N LEU A 838 -71.75 -35.21 37.55
CA LEU A 838 -70.36 -35.67 37.46
C LEU A 838 -69.53 -35.22 38.67
N ILE A 839 -69.65 -33.96 39.08
CA ILE A 839 -68.99 -33.44 40.30
C ILE A 839 -69.54 -34.15 41.53
N SER A 840 -70.86 -34.36 41.61
CA SER A 840 -71.50 -35.10 42.71
C SER A 840 -71.08 -36.59 42.73
N HIS A 841 -70.92 -37.22 41.55
CA HIS A 841 -70.56 -38.62 41.41
C HIS A 841 -69.10 -38.85 41.80
N CYS A 842 -68.17 -38.03 41.32
CA CYS A 842 -66.76 -38.11 41.73
C CYS A 842 -66.58 -37.79 43.24
N GLN A 843 -67.52 -37.06 43.88
CA GLN A 843 -67.52 -36.85 45.35
C GLN A 843 -68.02 -38.07 46.14
N LEU A 844 -68.94 -38.89 45.59
CA LEU A 844 -69.60 -39.99 46.31
C LEU A 844 -68.80 -41.31 46.32
N ASP A 845 -67.90 -41.54 45.36
CA ASP A 845 -67.09 -42.77 45.28
C ASP A 845 -65.93 -42.87 46.29
N GLY A 846 -65.92 -42.02 47.33
CA GLY A 846 -64.91 -41.98 48.39
C GLY A 846 -65.27 -42.65 49.71
N SER A 847 -66.47 -43.21 49.86
CA SER A 847 -66.90 -43.88 51.09
C SER A 847 -67.24 -45.34 50.84
N ASN A 848 -66.19 -46.18 50.84
CA ASN A 848 -66.26 -47.60 51.21
C ASN A 848 -64.91 -48.09 51.72
#